data_AF-A0A2E7UP21-F1
#
_entry.id   AF-A0A2E7UP21-F1
#
_cell.length_a   1.000
_cell.length_b   1.000
_cell.length_c   1.000
_cell.angle_alpha   90.00
_cell.angle_beta   90.00
_cell.angle_gamma   90.00
#
_symmetry.space_group_name_H-M   'P 1'
#
loop_
_entity.id
_entity.type
_entity.pdbx_description
1 polymer ?
#
loop_
_entity_poly.entity_id
_entity_poly.type
_entity_poly.pdbx_seq_one_letter_code
_entity_poly.pdbx_strand_id
1 'polypeptide(L)'
;MKWAELRVLAGGGTSAVGSYGGSCIETLVRNLDEETGAHGFSDYSLEYSASTVTSRYDAGDAADVIEELASGELAATLNHVAEGINGSSVHEVDHMLTVGMIGEGQGWVHATDANVGQLSRMAADGTAMVWSPRSNLDLYAQTSPADVALRMGVTVALGPDWTWSGSMNPYREMRCAHEYLEARNAVAPGADQWDVELFHMVTSTAARVVGLDGVLGALEPGMVADLAVFAWSAEPYRSIVEADAAGIHLVVIGGNALYGVPELVTPITDHPDWCESVDPCGGDTRSICVQSAESGDDAQTMADLESILTVALSSANAPEDHPYATELHGLFYCEDSRASCDLSAVTDADADGDGVSDAEDVCPNAWDPAQVDWDGDGVGDACDPCAIIPEVDAGACDFSATDWDGDGVANDEDGCPVHHDPDQADDDGDEVGNACDICPDAPNPGNGPCAIPLRAVRDPSDPEHPGEGVPVTVADVVVTAVGSSGFHVQDPDESTYGGIYVYTSSSGSAGVVEGDLVTIAGTYEEYYDLSEITGPTVTVTGSAPLPDPIVVDPCDVGTGGADAEAYESMLLRVEGVRVTDANPDGTEDFGEMEVDGCLRIDDAMDATYDRTLDVGYTYIQGPLHYAFSNSKLRPRNSDDWLLE
;
A
#
# COMPACT_ATOMS: atom_id res chain seq x y z
N MET A 1 14.85 -9.31 20.64
CA MET A 1 15.76 -9.22 19.49
C MET A 1 16.66 -10.46 19.38
N LYS A 2 17.70 -10.64 20.21
CA LYS A 2 18.64 -11.79 20.11
C LYS A 2 18.01 -13.18 19.94
N TRP A 3 16.89 -13.51 20.60
CA TRP A 3 16.22 -14.80 20.40
C TRP A 3 15.67 -15.00 18.97
N ALA A 4 15.17 -13.94 18.33
CA ALA A 4 14.72 -14.00 16.94
C ALA A 4 15.92 -14.19 16.00
N GLU A 5 17.01 -13.45 16.24
CA GLU A 5 18.27 -13.57 15.48
C GLU A 5 18.89 -14.97 15.60
N LEU A 6 18.79 -15.60 16.78
CA LEU A 6 19.24 -16.99 16.95
C LEU A 6 18.52 -17.95 16.01
N ARG A 7 17.23 -17.72 15.73
CA ARG A 7 16.48 -18.57 14.79
C ARG A 7 16.99 -18.40 13.37
N VAL A 8 17.33 -17.18 12.97
CA VAL A 8 18.00 -16.90 11.69
C VAL A 8 19.35 -17.62 11.64
N LEU A 9 20.17 -17.49 12.69
CA LEU A 9 21.49 -18.14 12.78
C LEU A 9 21.41 -19.67 12.76
N ALA A 10 20.55 -20.27 13.59
CA ALA A 10 20.27 -21.71 13.60
C ALA A 10 19.60 -22.19 12.29
N GLY A 11 19.08 -21.24 11.52
CA GLY A 11 18.56 -21.35 10.16
C GLY A 11 19.61 -21.34 9.05
N GLY A 12 20.88 -21.10 9.37
CA GLY A 12 21.91 -20.85 8.36
C GLY A 12 21.87 -19.44 7.75
N GLY A 13 20.96 -18.58 8.21
CA GLY A 13 20.90 -17.18 7.80
C GLY A 13 21.97 -16.34 8.49
N THR A 14 22.46 -15.31 7.79
CA THR A 14 23.47 -14.38 8.32
C THR A 14 22.95 -12.95 8.45
N SER A 15 21.79 -12.64 7.89
CA SER A 15 21.16 -11.33 7.87
C SER A 15 19.65 -11.44 8.05
N ALA A 16 19.02 -10.38 8.55
CA ALA A 16 17.58 -10.26 8.72
C ALA A 16 17.14 -8.81 8.53
N VAL A 17 15.88 -8.63 8.15
CA VAL A 17 15.14 -7.36 8.16
C VAL A 17 13.85 -7.58 8.95
N GLY A 18 13.31 -6.54 9.58
CA GLY A 18 12.05 -6.58 10.31
C GLY A 18 12.24 -6.60 11.82
N SER A 19 13.35 -6.04 12.28
CA SER A 19 13.64 -5.89 13.70
C SER A 19 13.06 -4.59 14.21
N TYR A 20 12.01 -4.67 15.02
CA TYR A 20 11.49 -3.49 15.67
C TYR A 20 12.31 -3.13 16.91
N GLY A 21 13.26 -2.22 16.76
CA GLY A 21 13.59 -1.24 17.79
C GLY A 21 15.07 -1.03 18.03
N GLY A 22 15.49 0.24 17.92
CA GLY A 22 16.81 0.82 18.23
C GLY A 22 17.44 0.37 19.55
N SER A 23 17.80 -0.90 19.59
CA SER A 23 18.34 -1.54 20.77
C SER A 23 19.82 -1.23 20.81
N CYS A 24 20.30 -0.75 21.96
CA CYS A 24 21.73 -0.51 22.18
C CYS A 24 22.53 -1.81 22.38
N ILE A 25 21.98 -2.95 21.95
CA ILE A 25 22.50 -4.29 22.15
C ILE A 25 23.15 -4.75 20.83
N GLU A 26 24.33 -5.36 20.91
CA GLU A 26 24.99 -5.93 19.75
C GLU A 26 24.17 -7.08 19.16
N THR A 27 23.95 -7.08 17.84
CA THR A 27 23.14 -8.09 17.14
C THR A 27 23.98 -9.32 16.79
N LEU A 28 23.35 -10.49 16.78
CA LEU A 28 23.99 -11.78 16.49
C LEU A 28 24.12 -12.05 14.99
N VAL A 29 23.08 -11.67 14.24
CA VAL A 29 23.09 -11.65 12.78
C VAL A 29 23.08 -10.20 12.31
N ARG A 30 23.31 -9.96 11.03
CA ARG A 30 23.21 -8.60 10.48
C ARG A 30 21.76 -8.16 10.47
N ASN A 31 21.45 -7.17 11.28
CA ASN A 31 20.12 -6.58 11.35
C ASN A 31 20.11 -5.33 10.47
N LEU A 32 19.52 -5.45 9.27
CA LEU A 32 19.76 -4.52 8.17
C LEU A 32 18.91 -3.24 8.27
N ASP A 33 17.81 -3.25 9.04
CA ASP A 33 16.91 -2.12 9.29
C ASP A 33 17.19 -1.37 10.61
N GLU A 34 18.32 -1.65 11.27
CA GLU A 34 18.79 -0.96 12.49
C GLU A 34 20.01 -0.07 12.20
N GLU A 35 20.19 1.00 12.99
CA GLU A 35 21.25 2.02 12.78
C GLU A 35 22.68 1.44 12.71
N THR A 36 23.57 2.18 12.03
CA THR A 36 24.97 1.81 11.77
C THR A 36 25.73 1.31 13.02
N GLY A 37 26.12 0.03 12.97
CA GLY A 37 26.87 -0.65 14.03
C GLY A 37 26.44 -2.11 14.21
N ALA A 38 25.15 -2.40 14.02
CA ALA A 38 24.57 -3.74 14.16
C ALA A 38 24.92 -4.69 12.99
N HIS A 39 24.97 -4.17 11.76
CA HIS A 39 25.17 -5.00 10.55
C HIS A 39 26.58 -4.88 9.93
N GLY A 40 27.50 -4.11 10.52
CA GLY A 40 28.92 -4.07 10.12
C GLY A 40 29.24 -3.37 8.78
N PHE A 41 28.31 -2.55 8.26
CA PHE A 41 28.50 -1.73 7.06
C PHE A 41 28.56 -0.25 7.44
N SER A 42 29.44 0.51 6.78
CA SER A 42 29.41 1.98 6.82
C SER A 42 28.59 2.48 5.63
N ASP A 43 27.81 3.54 5.85
CA ASP A 43 27.08 4.23 4.77
C ASP A 43 26.05 3.31 4.06
N TYR A 44 25.33 2.50 4.84
CA TYR A 44 24.21 1.67 4.38
C TYR A 44 22.98 1.99 5.25
N SER A 45 21.83 2.13 4.60
CA SER A 45 20.54 2.33 5.26
C SER A 45 19.46 1.58 4.50
N LEU A 46 18.54 0.96 5.22
CA LEU A 46 17.33 0.35 4.67
C LEU A 46 16.16 0.76 5.53
N GLU A 47 15.06 1.16 4.89
CA GLU A 47 13.82 1.48 5.58
C GLU A 47 12.89 0.27 5.56
N TYR A 48 12.38 -0.13 6.72
CA TYR A 48 11.39 -1.19 6.84
C TYR A 48 10.11 -0.66 7.50
N SER A 49 8.96 -1.02 6.93
CA SER A 49 7.64 -0.68 7.48
C SER A 49 6.66 -1.84 7.35
N ALA A 50 5.96 -2.11 8.45
CA ALA A 50 4.76 -2.95 8.51
C ALA A 50 3.49 -2.11 8.77
N SER A 51 3.55 -0.80 8.55
CA SER A 51 2.40 0.11 8.71
C SER A 51 1.58 0.18 7.43
N THR A 52 0.27 0.45 7.55
CA THR A 52 -0.63 0.65 6.41
C THR A 52 -0.15 1.78 5.50
N VAL A 53 0.14 1.43 4.24
CA VAL A 53 0.80 2.34 3.28
C VAL A 53 -0.05 3.54 2.89
N THR A 54 -1.37 3.39 2.80
CA THR A 54 -2.32 4.46 2.45
C THR A 54 -2.30 5.63 3.43
N SER A 55 -1.95 5.36 4.69
CA SER A 55 -1.82 6.38 5.74
C SER A 55 -0.39 6.87 5.94
N ARG A 56 0.58 6.15 5.39
CA ARG A 56 2.01 6.38 5.64
C ARG A 56 2.65 7.25 4.57
N TYR A 57 2.26 7.05 3.31
CA TYR A 57 2.89 7.70 2.18
C TYR A 57 1.86 8.53 1.43
N ASP A 58 2.11 9.82 1.29
CA ASP A 58 1.56 10.65 0.23
C ASP A 58 2.58 10.86 -0.89
N ALA A 59 2.21 11.64 -1.93
CA ALA A 59 3.10 11.93 -3.05
C ALA A 59 4.36 12.72 -2.65
N GLY A 60 4.30 13.48 -1.54
CA GLY A 60 5.46 14.17 -0.97
C GLY A 60 6.42 13.20 -0.31
N ASP A 61 5.91 12.31 0.56
CA ASP A 61 6.72 11.28 1.21
C ASP A 61 7.39 10.36 0.18
N ALA A 62 6.64 9.97 -0.87
CA ALA A 62 7.16 9.17 -1.97
C ALA A 62 8.32 9.87 -2.70
N ALA A 63 8.17 11.16 -3.01
CA ALA A 63 9.21 11.94 -3.69
C ALA A 63 10.50 12.03 -2.85
N ASP A 64 10.38 12.18 -1.53
CA ASP A 64 11.53 12.22 -0.62
C ASP A 64 12.26 10.87 -0.61
N VAL A 65 11.55 9.75 -0.47
CA VAL A 65 12.16 8.41 -0.50
C VAL A 65 12.85 8.11 -1.84
N ILE A 66 12.23 8.49 -2.96
CA ILE A 66 12.81 8.33 -4.29
C ILE A 66 14.10 9.15 -4.43
N GLU A 67 14.14 10.37 -3.89
CA GLU A 67 15.36 11.19 -3.88
C GLU A 67 16.46 10.53 -3.03
N GLU A 68 16.12 9.98 -1.87
CA GLU A 68 17.06 9.28 -0.99
C GLU A 68 17.65 8.02 -1.66
N LEU A 69 16.82 7.20 -2.30
CA LEU A 69 17.26 6.04 -3.08
C LEU A 69 18.16 6.46 -4.24
N ALA A 70 17.77 7.50 -5.01
CA ALA A 70 18.55 7.98 -6.14
C ALA A 70 19.91 8.59 -5.74
N SER A 71 19.99 9.19 -4.55
CA SER A 71 21.22 9.74 -4.00
C SER A 71 22.16 8.68 -3.39
N GLY A 72 21.62 7.50 -3.09
CA GLY A 72 22.31 6.43 -2.35
C GLY A 72 22.37 6.66 -0.83
N GLU A 73 21.60 7.61 -0.30
CA GLU A 73 21.39 7.76 1.15
C GLU A 73 20.61 6.58 1.72
N LEU A 74 19.63 6.11 0.94
CA LEU A 74 18.87 4.89 1.21
C LEU A 74 19.25 3.82 0.18
N ALA A 75 19.52 2.59 0.65
CA ALA A 75 19.89 1.48 -0.22
C ALA A 75 18.67 0.71 -0.72
N ALA A 76 17.65 0.57 0.13
CA ALA A 76 16.39 -0.06 -0.22
C ALA A 76 15.26 0.29 0.77
N THR A 77 14.02 0.03 0.37
CA THR A 77 12.84 0.02 1.24
C THR A 77 12.18 -1.36 1.23
N LEU A 78 11.59 -1.75 2.36
CA LEU A 78 10.75 -2.92 2.49
C LEU A 78 9.45 -2.55 3.19
N ASN A 79 8.34 -2.59 2.45
CA ASN A 79 7.02 -2.21 2.94
C ASN A 79 6.06 -3.40 2.86
N HIS A 80 5.21 -3.59 3.87
CA HIS A 80 4.08 -4.51 3.74
C HIS A 80 3.04 -3.87 2.81
N VAL A 81 2.70 -4.55 1.72
CA VAL A 81 1.76 -4.05 0.72
C VAL A 81 0.87 -5.20 0.28
N ALA A 82 -0.45 -4.97 0.24
CA ALA A 82 -1.46 -5.93 -0.19
C ALA A 82 -1.36 -7.28 0.55
N GLU A 83 -1.22 -7.24 1.88
CA GLU A 83 -1.27 -8.43 2.74
C GLU A 83 -2.74 -8.85 3.01
N GLY A 84 -3.39 -9.42 2.00
CA GLY A 84 -4.77 -9.86 2.04
C GLY A 84 -5.13 -10.71 0.82
N ILE A 85 -6.42 -11.02 0.66
CA ILE A 85 -6.94 -11.82 -0.45
C ILE A 85 -8.31 -11.31 -0.91
N ASN A 86 -8.74 -11.71 -2.10
CA ASN A 86 -10.06 -11.41 -2.68
C ASN A 86 -10.33 -9.89 -2.82
N GLY A 87 -9.31 -9.10 -3.16
CA GLY A 87 -9.43 -7.65 -3.36
C GLY A 87 -9.56 -6.83 -2.06
N SER A 88 -9.35 -7.45 -0.89
CA SER A 88 -9.42 -6.77 0.40
C SER A 88 -8.33 -5.71 0.61
N SER A 89 -7.19 -5.86 -0.06
CA SER A 89 -6.01 -4.99 0.12
C SER A 89 -5.34 -4.60 -1.21
N VAL A 90 -5.91 -4.97 -2.36
CA VAL A 90 -5.43 -4.57 -3.69
C VAL A 90 -5.23 -3.05 -3.85
N HIS A 91 -6.10 -2.25 -3.20
CA HIS A 91 -6.04 -0.79 -3.21
C HIS A 91 -4.73 -0.22 -2.62
N GLU A 92 -4.00 -1.00 -1.80
CA GLU A 92 -2.69 -0.58 -1.29
C GLU A 92 -1.64 -0.54 -2.40
N VAL A 93 -1.71 -1.46 -3.37
CA VAL A 93 -0.85 -1.43 -4.55
C VAL A 93 -1.20 -0.23 -5.43
N ASP A 94 -2.49 -0.01 -5.70
CA ASP A 94 -2.95 1.14 -6.49
C ASP A 94 -2.53 2.47 -5.85
N HIS A 95 -2.60 2.56 -4.53
CA HIS A 95 -2.09 3.71 -3.78
C HIS A 95 -0.58 3.90 -3.99
N MET A 96 0.22 2.85 -3.81
CA MET A 96 1.67 2.90 -3.98
C MET A 96 2.06 3.30 -5.40
N LEU A 97 1.36 2.78 -6.42
CA LEU A 97 1.51 3.19 -7.82
C LEU A 97 1.16 4.67 -8.01
N THR A 98 0.06 5.13 -7.44
CA THR A 98 -0.46 6.49 -7.57
C THR A 98 0.47 7.53 -6.95
N VAL A 99 1.00 7.26 -5.75
CA VAL A 99 1.94 8.18 -5.08
C VAL A 99 3.35 8.09 -5.65
N GLY A 100 3.64 7.11 -6.51
CA GLY A 100 4.95 6.91 -7.13
C GLY A 100 5.93 6.06 -6.31
N MET A 101 5.48 5.38 -5.25
CA MET A 101 6.29 4.43 -4.48
C MET A 101 6.44 3.09 -5.22
N ILE A 102 7.02 3.15 -6.41
CA ILE A 102 7.38 2.01 -7.27
C ILE A 102 8.77 2.24 -7.88
N GLY A 103 9.57 1.18 -8.05
CA GLY A 103 10.87 1.25 -8.75
C GLY A 103 11.97 0.37 -8.14
N GLU A 104 13.15 0.42 -8.76
CA GLU A 104 14.38 -0.20 -8.21
C GLU A 104 14.67 0.28 -6.78
N GLY A 105 15.13 -0.64 -5.93
CA GLY A 105 15.38 -0.36 -4.51
C GLY A 105 14.12 -0.44 -3.63
N GLN A 106 12.93 -0.63 -4.21
CA GLN A 106 11.71 -0.86 -3.45
C GLN A 106 11.34 -2.34 -3.44
N GLY A 107 11.05 -2.87 -2.26
CA GLY A 107 10.52 -4.22 -2.09
C GLY A 107 9.21 -4.22 -1.32
N TRP A 108 8.24 -4.98 -1.83
CA TRP A 108 6.92 -5.14 -1.25
C TRP A 108 6.79 -6.52 -0.63
N VAL A 109 6.67 -6.56 0.68
CA VAL A 109 6.45 -7.78 1.46
C VAL A 109 5.01 -8.22 1.27
N HIS A 110 4.85 -9.51 1.00
CA HIS A 110 3.60 -10.17 0.61
C HIS A 110 3.18 -9.87 -0.83
N ALA A 111 2.56 -8.72 -1.10
CA ALA A 111 1.86 -8.46 -2.37
C ALA A 111 0.94 -9.65 -2.75
N THR A 112 0.17 -10.13 -1.76
CA THR A 112 -0.65 -11.36 -1.91
C THR A 112 -1.86 -11.12 -2.80
N ASP A 113 -2.46 -9.94 -2.68
CA ASP A 113 -3.68 -9.53 -3.40
C ASP A 113 -3.39 -8.80 -4.72
N ALA A 114 -2.13 -8.79 -5.18
CA ALA A 114 -1.72 -8.12 -6.41
C ALA A 114 -2.20 -8.90 -7.64
N ASN A 115 -2.82 -8.20 -8.60
CA ASN A 115 -3.22 -8.78 -9.90
C ASN A 115 -2.08 -8.73 -10.93
N VAL A 116 -2.22 -9.43 -12.06
CA VAL A 116 -1.17 -9.49 -13.09
C VAL A 116 -0.87 -8.13 -13.73
N GLY A 117 -1.86 -7.24 -13.90
CA GLY A 117 -1.62 -5.87 -14.35
C GLY A 117 -0.74 -5.06 -13.39
N GLN A 118 -0.86 -5.28 -12.07
CA GLN A 118 0.02 -4.67 -11.08
C GLN A 118 1.40 -5.33 -11.03
N LEU A 119 1.48 -6.65 -11.20
CA LEU A 119 2.75 -7.37 -11.28
C LEU A 119 3.55 -6.96 -12.53
N SER A 120 2.90 -6.66 -13.65
CA SER A 120 3.56 -6.17 -14.86
C SER A 120 4.21 -4.81 -14.61
N ARG A 121 3.53 -3.92 -13.87
CA ARG A 121 4.11 -2.65 -13.38
C ARG A 121 5.31 -2.87 -12.49
N MET A 122 5.20 -3.75 -11.49
CA MET A 122 6.34 -4.10 -10.63
C MET A 122 7.53 -4.59 -11.44
N ALA A 123 7.32 -5.45 -12.43
CA ALA A 123 8.36 -5.97 -13.30
C ALA A 123 9.01 -4.87 -14.15
N ALA A 124 8.19 -3.99 -14.74
CA ALA A 124 8.65 -2.91 -15.60
C ALA A 124 9.47 -1.86 -14.87
N ASP A 125 9.02 -1.45 -13.68
CA ASP A 125 9.63 -0.40 -12.88
C ASP A 125 10.79 -0.94 -12.00
N GLY A 126 10.87 -2.26 -11.80
CA GLY A 126 11.95 -2.92 -11.06
C GLY A 126 11.68 -3.09 -9.56
N THR A 127 10.41 -3.01 -9.14
CA THR A 127 9.98 -3.28 -7.76
C THR A 127 10.06 -4.77 -7.47
N ALA A 128 10.62 -5.11 -6.31
CA ALA A 128 10.72 -6.49 -5.87
C ALA A 128 9.51 -6.94 -5.04
N MET A 129 9.22 -8.24 -5.06
CA MET A 129 8.31 -8.91 -4.15
C MET A 129 9.12 -9.68 -3.10
N VAL A 130 8.73 -9.62 -1.82
CA VAL A 130 9.21 -10.54 -0.78
C VAL A 130 8.08 -11.49 -0.43
N TRP A 131 8.19 -12.72 -0.94
CA TRP A 131 7.19 -13.77 -0.79
C TRP A 131 7.36 -14.49 0.54
N SER A 132 6.24 -14.65 1.27
CA SER A 132 6.19 -15.28 2.60
C SER A 132 5.10 -16.37 2.66
N PRO A 133 5.24 -17.46 1.87
CA PRO A 133 4.18 -18.44 1.68
C PRO A 133 3.64 -19.04 2.97
N ARG A 134 4.50 -19.34 3.94
CA ARG A 134 4.05 -19.94 5.20
C ARG A 134 3.06 -19.04 5.92
N SER A 135 3.41 -17.76 6.02
CA SER A 135 2.59 -16.76 6.69
C SER A 135 1.28 -16.55 5.98
N ASN A 136 1.32 -16.37 4.66
CA ASN A 136 0.10 -16.15 3.90
C ASN A 136 -0.85 -17.36 3.98
N LEU A 137 -0.35 -18.58 3.86
CA LEU A 137 -1.18 -19.79 3.95
C LEU A 137 -1.80 -19.97 5.34
N ASP A 138 -1.04 -19.69 6.40
CA ASP A 138 -1.54 -19.81 7.78
C ASP A 138 -2.60 -18.73 8.10
N LEU A 139 -2.53 -17.55 7.47
CA LEU A 139 -3.47 -16.43 7.70
C LEU A 139 -4.68 -16.43 6.75
N TYR A 140 -4.47 -16.77 5.48
CA TYR A 140 -5.41 -16.53 4.38
C TYR A 140 -5.78 -17.80 3.60
N ALA A 141 -5.09 -18.92 3.82
CA ALA A 141 -5.21 -20.15 3.02
C ALA A 141 -4.90 -19.97 1.51
N GLN A 142 -4.23 -18.87 1.16
CA GLN A 142 -3.72 -18.52 -0.16
C GLN A 142 -2.42 -17.73 0.04
N THR A 143 -1.56 -17.64 -0.97
CA THR A 143 -0.33 -16.85 -0.95
C THR A 143 -0.13 -16.13 -2.27
N SER A 144 0.83 -15.20 -2.29
CA SER A 144 1.20 -14.40 -3.44
C SER A 144 1.46 -15.29 -4.66
N PRO A 145 1.09 -14.83 -5.87
CA PRO A 145 1.30 -15.55 -7.12
C PRO A 145 2.78 -15.45 -7.54
N ALA A 146 3.70 -15.93 -6.70
CA ALA A 146 5.14 -15.73 -6.84
C ALA A 146 5.72 -16.37 -8.11
N ASP A 147 5.17 -17.50 -8.55
CA ASP A 147 5.55 -18.17 -9.79
C ASP A 147 5.04 -17.43 -11.03
N VAL A 148 3.86 -16.79 -10.96
CA VAL A 148 3.37 -15.88 -12.00
C VAL A 148 4.26 -14.64 -12.05
N ALA A 149 4.49 -13.99 -10.90
CA ALA A 149 5.33 -12.79 -10.79
C ALA A 149 6.74 -13.00 -11.36
N LEU A 150 7.38 -14.14 -11.02
CA LEU A 150 8.69 -14.51 -11.58
C LEU A 150 8.65 -14.69 -13.11
N ARG A 151 7.61 -15.32 -13.67
CA ARG A 151 7.45 -15.49 -15.12
C ARG A 151 7.29 -14.14 -15.83
N MET A 152 6.64 -13.19 -15.18
CA MET A 152 6.48 -11.81 -15.66
C MET A 152 7.74 -10.95 -15.49
N GLY A 153 8.78 -11.46 -14.82
CA GLY A 153 10.05 -10.76 -14.63
C GLY A 153 10.17 -9.96 -13.33
N VAL A 154 9.19 -10.05 -12.43
CA VAL A 154 9.30 -9.47 -11.08
C VAL A 154 10.47 -10.14 -10.34
N THR A 155 11.30 -9.33 -9.68
CA THR A 155 12.30 -9.88 -8.75
C THR A 155 11.59 -10.39 -7.51
N VAL A 156 11.65 -11.71 -7.25
CA VAL A 156 11.03 -12.31 -6.06
C VAL A 156 12.11 -12.81 -5.10
N ALA A 157 12.13 -12.29 -3.87
CA ALA A 157 12.89 -12.83 -2.75
C ALA A 157 11.97 -13.62 -1.81
N LEU A 158 12.54 -14.46 -0.95
CA LEU A 158 11.79 -15.29 0.00
C LEU A 158 12.07 -14.86 1.43
N GLY A 159 11.01 -14.60 2.20
CA GLY A 159 11.08 -14.17 3.59
C GLY A 159 10.24 -15.08 4.51
N PRO A 160 10.74 -15.49 5.68
CA PRO A 160 9.98 -16.33 6.59
C PRO A 160 8.85 -15.59 7.32
N ASP A 161 8.85 -14.25 7.29
CA ASP A 161 7.97 -13.38 8.07
C ASP A 161 8.07 -13.63 9.60
N TRP A 162 7.16 -13.07 10.39
CA TRP A 162 7.14 -13.20 11.84
C TRP A 162 6.76 -14.60 12.31
N THR A 163 7.24 -15.00 13.48
CA THR A 163 7.19 -16.41 13.91
C THR A 163 5.78 -16.96 14.16
N TRP A 164 4.75 -16.13 14.32
CA TRP A 164 3.42 -16.61 14.64
C TRP A 164 2.75 -17.31 13.46
N SER A 165 2.68 -16.67 12.29
CA SER A 165 2.18 -17.27 11.05
C SER A 165 3.31 -17.70 10.10
N GLY A 166 4.48 -17.10 10.18
CA GLY A 166 5.63 -17.39 9.32
C GLY A 166 6.50 -18.57 9.76
N SER A 167 7.49 -18.92 8.95
CA SER A 167 8.45 -19.99 9.26
C SER A 167 9.40 -19.60 10.38
N MET A 168 9.95 -20.62 11.04
CA MET A 168 10.94 -20.39 12.10
C MET A 168 12.24 -19.80 11.57
N ASN A 169 12.61 -20.11 10.32
CA ASN A 169 13.88 -19.78 9.72
C ASN A 169 13.83 -19.92 8.18
N PRO A 170 14.85 -19.42 7.46
CA PRO A 170 14.83 -19.39 6.00
C PRO A 170 14.69 -20.76 5.31
N TYR A 171 15.29 -21.84 5.83
CA TYR A 171 15.16 -23.15 5.18
C TYR A 171 13.77 -23.76 5.33
N ARG A 172 13.07 -23.50 6.44
CA ARG A 172 11.67 -23.91 6.58
C ARG A 172 10.78 -23.15 5.61
N GLU A 173 11.09 -21.88 5.37
CA GLU A 173 10.39 -21.12 4.34
C GLU A 173 10.67 -21.67 2.94
N MET A 174 11.94 -21.96 2.61
CA MET A 174 12.28 -22.62 1.34
C MET A 174 11.58 -23.96 1.17
N ARG A 175 11.49 -24.76 2.23
CA ARG A 175 10.76 -26.03 2.20
C ARG A 175 9.26 -25.81 1.96
N CYS A 176 8.66 -24.84 2.65
CA CYS A 176 7.25 -24.49 2.48
C CYS A 176 6.98 -24.03 1.03
N ALA A 177 7.80 -23.13 0.51
CA ALA A 177 7.75 -22.67 -0.87
C ALA A 177 7.91 -23.84 -1.86
N HIS A 178 8.88 -24.71 -1.62
CA HIS A 178 9.10 -25.90 -2.45
C HIS A 178 7.87 -26.82 -2.47
N GLU A 179 7.33 -27.18 -1.30
CA GLU A 179 6.12 -28.01 -1.18
C GLU A 179 4.93 -27.35 -1.91
N TYR A 180 4.76 -26.03 -1.75
CA TYR A 180 3.72 -25.24 -2.41
C TYR A 180 3.84 -25.28 -3.95
N LEU A 181 5.05 -25.11 -4.48
CA LEU A 181 5.34 -25.05 -5.91
C LEU A 181 5.23 -26.43 -6.57
N GLU A 182 5.70 -27.49 -5.90
CA GLU A 182 5.53 -28.86 -6.38
C GLU A 182 4.06 -29.29 -6.42
N ALA A 183 3.29 -28.98 -5.37
CA ALA A 183 1.87 -29.35 -5.29
C ALA A 183 1.06 -28.74 -6.44
N ARG A 184 1.44 -27.55 -6.92
CA ARG A 184 0.78 -26.82 -8.01
C ARG A 184 1.34 -27.10 -9.40
N ASN A 185 2.34 -27.98 -9.52
CA ASN A 185 3.04 -28.21 -10.78
C ASN A 185 3.56 -26.90 -11.42
N ALA A 186 4.00 -25.96 -10.59
CA ALA A 186 4.41 -24.62 -11.01
C ALA A 186 5.60 -24.69 -11.98
N VAL A 187 5.57 -23.87 -13.03
CA VAL A 187 6.58 -23.89 -14.09
C VAL A 187 7.83 -23.14 -13.65
N ALA A 188 8.94 -23.86 -13.46
CA ALA A 188 10.22 -23.23 -13.10
C ALA A 188 10.84 -22.46 -14.29
N PRO A 189 11.51 -21.31 -14.06
CA PRO A 189 12.09 -20.47 -15.13
C PRO A 189 13.36 -21.04 -15.79
N GLY A 190 13.75 -22.30 -15.52
CA GLY A 190 15.02 -22.85 -16.01
C GLY A 190 15.14 -24.38 -16.00
N ALA A 191 16.30 -24.87 -16.50
CA ALA A 191 16.60 -26.30 -16.64
C ALA A 191 16.91 -27.02 -15.30
N ASP A 192 17.34 -26.26 -14.30
CA ASP A 192 17.64 -26.73 -12.95
C ASP A 192 16.59 -26.14 -11.99
N GLN A 193 15.45 -26.83 -11.90
CA GLN A 193 14.48 -26.98 -10.79
C GLN A 193 14.38 -25.88 -9.71
N TRP A 194 13.16 -25.65 -9.21
CA TRP A 194 12.81 -24.70 -8.12
C TRP A 194 13.81 -24.62 -6.96
N ASP A 195 14.50 -25.69 -6.60
CA ASP A 195 15.54 -25.69 -5.55
C ASP A 195 16.68 -24.66 -5.79
N VAL A 196 17.10 -24.45 -7.04
CA VAL A 196 18.15 -23.47 -7.36
C VAL A 196 17.62 -22.05 -7.25
N GLU A 197 16.41 -21.83 -7.75
CA GLU A 197 15.75 -20.52 -7.69
C GLU A 197 15.48 -20.12 -6.24
N LEU A 198 14.90 -21.03 -5.43
CA LEU A 198 14.68 -20.82 -4.00
C LEU A 198 15.97 -20.50 -3.24
N PHE A 199 17.09 -21.14 -3.61
CA PHE A 199 18.40 -20.79 -3.07
C PHE A 199 18.79 -19.34 -3.41
N HIS A 200 18.59 -18.89 -4.64
CA HIS A 200 18.84 -17.50 -5.03
C HIS A 200 17.90 -16.52 -4.32
N MET A 201 16.62 -16.85 -4.18
CA MET A 201 15.60 -16.06 -3.47
C MET A 201 15.99 -15.73 -2.02
N VAL A 202 16.76 -16.58 -1.34
CA VAL A 202 17.26 -16.34 0.03
C VAL A 202 18.74 -15.92 0.10
N THR A 203 19.43 -15.81 -1.04
CA THR A 203 20.85 -15.43 -1.11
C THR A 203 21.07 -14.21 -2.00
N SER A 204 21.47 -14.39 -3.25
CA SER A 204 21.83 -13.30 -4.17
C SER A 204 20.65 -12.40 -4.51
N THR A 205 19.45 -12.98 -4.66
CA THR A 205 18.24 -12.19 -4.95
C THR A 205 17.82 -11.38 -3.73
N ALA A 206 17.79 -11.99 -2.54
CA ALA A 206 17.55 -11.26 -1.29
C ALA A 206 18.58 -10.13 -1.09
N ALA A 207 19.87 -10.38 -1.35
CA ALA A 207 20.91 -9.36 -1.27
C ALA A 207 20.67 -8.20 -2.25
N ARG A 208 20.23 -8.49 -3.48
CA ARG A 208 19.84 -7.44 -4.45
C ARG A 208 18.64 -6.62 -3.96
N VAL A 209 17.60 -7.28 -3.45
CA VAL A 209 16.38 -6.61 -2.95
C VAL A 209 16.69 -5.64 -1.81
N VAL A 210 17.66 -5.96 -0.96
CA VAL A 210 18.09 -5.08 0.15
C VAL A 210 19.26 -4.15 -0.22
N GLY A 211 19.62 -4.01 -1.50
CA GLY A 211 20.66 -3.08 -1.94
C GLY A 211 22.10 -3.50 -1.56
N LEU A 212 22.35 -4.79 -1.33
CA LEU A 212 23.65 -5.36 -0.94
C LEU A 212 24.23 -6.33 -1.99
N ASP A 213 23.78 -6.22 -3.24
CA ASP A 213 24.42 -6.92 -4.36
C ASP A 213 25.90 -6.53 -4.45
N GLY A 214 26.76 -7.50 -4.74
CA GLY A 214 28.22 -7.29 -4.70
C GLY A 214 28.85 -7.22 -3.30
N VAL A 215 28.05 -7.25 -2.22
CA VAL A 215 28.52 -7.21 -0.82
C VAL A 215 28.20 -8.51 -0.08
N LEU A 216 26.95 -8.99 -0.22
CA LEU A 216 26.42 -10.23 0.35
C LEU A 216 25.79 -11.12 -0.73
N GLY A 217 25.28 -12.29 -0.33
CA GLY A 217 24.47 -13.15 -1.18
C GLY A 217 25.23 -14.05 -2.16
N ALA A 218 26.55 -13.86 -2.32
CA ALA A 218 27.39 -14.70 -3.17
C ALA A 218 28.79 -14.96 -2.57
N LEU A 219 29.47 -15.97 -3.11
CA LEU A 219 30.82 -16.36 -2.68
C LEU A 219 31.87 -15.90 -3.68
N GLU A 220 32.22 -14.61 -3.64
CA GLU A 220 33.21 -14.01 -4.55
C GLU A 220 34.34 -13.28 -3.81
N PRO A 221 35.57 -13.23 -4.37
CA PRO A 221 36.66 -12.46 -3.78
C PRO A 221 36.30 -10.98 -3.65
N GLY A 222 36.29 -10.47 -2.41
CA GLY A 222 35.99 -9.06 -2.10
C GLY A 222 34.68 -8.86 -1.34
N MET A 223 33.79 -9.84 -1.38
CA MET A 223 32.55 -9.86 -0.58
C MET A 223 32.83 -10.19 0.89
N VAL A 224 31.85 -9.92 1.74
CA VAL A 224 31.93 -10.24 3.17
C VAL A 224 31.83 -11.74 3.38
N ALA A 225 32.59 -12.27 4.35
CA ALA A 225 32.66 -13.69 4.64
C ALA A 225 31.46 -14.18 5.47
N ASP A 226 30.27 -14.04 4.89
CA ASP A 226 29.01 -14.57 5.39
C ASP A 226 28.73 -15.90 4.68
N LEU A 227 28.75 -17.00 5.44
CA LEU A 227 28.78 -18.36 4.89
C LEU A 227 27.89 -19.28 5.71
N ALA A 228 27.21 -20.19 5.02
CA ALA A 228 26.61 -21.37 5.64
C ALA A 228 27.12 -22.64 4.95
N VAL A 229 27.37 -23.68 5.74
CA VAL A 229 27.79 -25.00 5.26
C VAL A 229 26.75 -26.02 5.69
N PHE A 230 26.22 -26.75 4.71
CA PHE A 230 25.19 -27.76 4.91
C PHE A 230 25.78 -29.17 4.74
N ALA A 231 25.02 -30.17 5.14
CA ALA A 231 25.32 -31.57 4.91
C ALA A 231 25.53 -31.84 3.41
N TRP A 232 26.46 -32.75 3.09
CA TRP A 232 26.73 -33.08 1.70
C TRP A 232 25.61 -33.94 1.10
N SER A 233 25.21 -33.62 -0.13
CA SER A 233 24.30 -34.42 -0.96
C SER A 233 24.78 -34.44 -2.42
N ALA A 234 24.30 -35.42 -3.19
CA ALA A 234 24.45 -35.43 -4.65
C ALA A 234 23.54 -34.38 -5.32
N GLU A 235 22.50 -33.93 -4.62
CA GLU A 235 21.57 -32.86 -4.98
C GLU A 235 21.81 -31.69 -4.01
N PRO A 236 22.80 -30.82 -4.29
CA PRO A 236 23.30 -29.86 -3.30
C PRO A 236 22.25 -28.82 -2.90
N TYR A 237 21.48 -28.29 -3.87
CA TYR A 237 20.43 -27.31 -3.60
C TYR A 237 19.26 -27.93 -2.82
N ARG A 238 18.84 -29.15 -3.20
CA ARG A 238 17.85 -29.92 -2.44
C ARG A 238 18.20 -30.06 -0.97
N SER A 239 19.47 -30.36 -0.68
CA SER A 239 19.97 -30.49 0.69
C SER A 239 19.95 -29.19 1.49
N ILE A 240 19.89 -28.03 0.83
CA ILE A 240 19.73 -26.72 1.48
C ILE A 240 18.24 -26.46 1.73
N VAL A 241 17.39 -26.71 0.73
CA VAL A 241 15.93 -26.56 0.82
C VAL A 241 15.34 -27.45 1.92
N GLU A 242 15.76 -28.71 1.99
CA GLU A 242 15.29 -29.69 2.99
C GLU A 242 16.12 -29.71 4.27
N ALA A 243 17.05 -28.76 4.45
CA ALA A 243 17.91 -28.75 5.63
C ALA A 243 17.08 -28.72 6.93
N ASP A 244 17.65 -29.27 7.99
CA ASP A 244 17.21 -29.00 9.36
C ASP A 244 18.39 -28.41 10.15
N ALA A 245 18.15 -28.04 11.41
CA ALA A 245 19.20 -27.52 12.28
C ALA A 245 20.38 -28.49 12.46
N ALA A 246 20.17 -29.81 12.31
CA ALA A 246 21.26 -30.79 12.32
C ALA A 246 21.99 -30.85 10.96
N GLY A 247 21.32 -30.60 9.84
CA GLY A 247 21.90 -30.49 8.51
C GLY A 247 22.85 -29.30 8.34
N ILE A 248 22.78 -28.30 9.22
CA ILE A 248 23.66 -27.13 9.22
C ILE A 248 24.94 -27.43 10.01
N HIS A 249 26.07 -27.39 9.32
CA HIS A 249 27.38 -27.73 9.85
C HIS A 249 28.22 -26.52 10.27
N LEU A 250 28.01 -25.34 9.67
CA LEU A 250 28.74 -24.11 10.01
C LEU A 250 27.94 -22.90 9.54
N VAL A 251 27.91 -21.85 10.36
CA VAL A 251 27.46 -20.50 9.99
C VAL A 251 28.51 -19.51 10.44
N VAL A 252 28.94 -18.68 9.50
CA VAL A 252 29.99 -17.67 9.65
C VAL A 252 29.41 -16.33 9.27
N ILE A 253 29.65 -15.31 10.09
CA ILE A 253 29.25 -13.93 9.83
C ILE A 253 30.49 -13.06 9.92
N GLY A 254 30.83 -12.37 8.83
CA GLY A 254 32.02 -11.51 8.76
C GLY A 254 33.34 -12.24 9.01
N GLY A 255 33.39 -13.56 8.76
CA GLY A 255 34.56 -14.40 9.04
C GLY A 255 34.60 -15.02 10.44
N ASN A 256 33.69 -14.67 11.33
CA ASN A 256 33.57 -15.25 12.68
C ASN A 256 32.52 -16.38 12.69
N ALA A 257 32.90 -17.58 13.13
CA ALA A 257 31.96 -18.70 13.22
C ALA A 257 31.10 -18.59 14.49
N LEU A 258 29.78 -18.70 14.33
CA LEU A 258 28.81 -18.50 15.41
C LEU A 258 27.92 -19.71 15.67
N TYR A 259 27.72 -20.59 14.68
CA TYR A 259 26.92 -21.80 14.85
C TYR A 259 27.49 -22.95 14.02
N GLY A 260 27.34 -24.20 14.49
CA GLY A 260 27.72 -25.38 13.70
C GLY A 260 28.33 -26.51 14.53
N VAL A 261 28.99 -27.46 13.88
CA VAL A 261 29.69 -28.55 14.58
C VAL A 261 30.95 -28.00 15.29
N PRO A 262 31.24 -28.42 16.53
CA PRO A 262 32.36 -27.88 17.31
C PRO A 262 33.71 -27.93 16.59
N GLU A 263 33.95 -28.97 15.79
CA GLU A 263 35.17 -29.17 15.02
C GLU A 263 35.41 -28.10 13.95
N LEU A 264 34.34 -27.47 13.45
CA LEU A 264 34.41 -26.38 12.48
C LEU A 264 34.35 -25.00 13.15
N VAL A 265 33.53 -24.85 14.20
CA VAL A 265 33.34 -23.57 14.90
C VAL A 265 34.58 -23.18 15.69
N THR A 266 35.10 -24.06 16.54
CA THR A 266 36.21 -23.78 17.47
C THR A 266 37.46 -23.16 16.81
N PRO A 267 37.92 -23.64 15.63
CA PRO A 267 39.11 -23.06 14.99
C PRO A 267 38.87 -21.73 14.26
N ILE A 268 37.62 -21.33 14.02
CA ILE A 268 37.26 -20.15 13.22
C ILE A 268 36.71 -19.02 14.09
N THR A 269 36.01 -19.36 15.18
CA THR A 269 35.42 -18.38 16.08
C THR A 269 36.48 -17.57 16.83
N ASP A 270 36.24 -16.27 17.01
CA ASP A 270 37.14 -15.38 17.75
C ASP A 270 37.18 -15.71 19.25
N HIS A 271 36.07 -16.23 19.79
CA HIS A 271 35.88 -16.47 21.22
C HIS A 271 35.29 -17.86 21.50
N PRO A 272 36.07 -18.94 21.36
CA PRO A 272 35.57 -20.31 21.55
C PRO A 272 35.09 -20.57 22.99
N ASP A 273 35.63 -19.84 23.97
CA ASP A 273 35.24 -19.93 25.39
C ASP A 273 33.85 -19.32 25.67
N TRP A 274 33.27 -18.59 24.71
CA TRP A 274 31.94 -17.97 24.80
C TRP A 274 30.85 -18.83 24.12
N CYS A 275 31.24 -19.95 23.51
CA CYS A 275 30.31 -20.82 22.80
C CYS A 275 29.71 -21.88 23.74
N GLU A 276 28.41 -22.09 23.60
CA GLU A 276 27.63 -23.07 24.34
C GLU A 276 27.38 -24.32 23.50
N SER A 277 27.22 -25.47 24.16
CA SER A 277 26.84 -26.72 23.49
C SER A 277 25.32 -26.86 23.47
N VAL A 278 24.76 -27.03 22.28
CA VAL A 278 23.33 -27.27 22.06
C VAL A 278 23.10 -28.57 21.30
N ASP A 279 21.92 -29.15 21.45
CA ASP A 279 21.51 -30.38 20.75
C ASP A 279 20.22 -30.08 19.97
N PRO A 280 20.33 -29.78 18.65
CA PRO A 280 19.20 -29.31 17.89
C PRO A 280 18.11 -30.37 17.73
N CYS A 281 18.42 -31.68 17.73
CA CYS A 281 17.43 -32.75 17.50
C CYS A 281 17.78 -34.14 18.04
N GLY A 282 18.52 -34.23 19.14
CA GLY A 282 18.71 -35.49 19.88
C GLY A 282 19.77 -36.43 19.30
N GLY A 283 20.81 -35.90 18.66
CA GLY A 283 21.76 -36.74 17.91
C GLY A 283 23.19 -36.21 17.80
N ASP A 284 23.36 -34.93 17.50
CA ASP A 284 24.68 -34.33 17.26
C ASP A 284 24.83 -32.98 17.95
N THR A 285 25.87 -32.83 18.76
CA THR A 285 26.17 -31.57 19.45
C THR A 285 26.55 -30.47 18.45
N ARG A 286 26.02 -29.26 18.65
CA ARG A 286 26.41 -28.04 17.96
C ARG A 286 27.03 -27.06 18.97
N SER A 287 27.93 -26.22 18.49
CA SER A 287 28.39 -25.02 19.17
C SER A 287 27.51 -23.85 18.73
N ILE A 288 27.08 -23.02 19.67
CA ILE A 288 26.40 -21.75 19.41
C ILE A 288 27.06 -20.65 20.23
N CYS A 289 27.46 -19.56 19.59
CA CYS A 289 28.24 -18.48 20.21
C CYS A 289 27.38 -17.21 20.25
N VAL A 290 26.75 -16.97 21.40
CA VAL A 290 25.74 -15.90 21.60
C VAL A 290 26.30 -14.70 22.36
N GLN A 291 27.27 -14.96 23.22
CA GLN A 291 27.93 -13.93 24.00
C GLN A 291 28.90 -13.12 23.12
N SER A 292 28.86 -11.80 23.25
CA SER A 292 29.73 -10.86 22.53
C SER A 292 30.52 -9.92 23.45
N ALA A 293 30.24 -9.92 24.76
CA ALA A 293 31.03 -9.20 25.77
C ALA A 293 31.24 -9.98 27.06
N GLU A 294 32.26 -9.63 27.84
CA GLU A 294 32.53 -10.27 29.15
C GLU A 294 31.48 -9.95 30.24
N SER A 295 30.71 -8.87 30.08
CA SER A 295 29.71 -8.44 31.06
C SER A 295 28.61 -7.58 30.42
N GLY A 296 27.46 -7.47 31.09
CA GLY A 296 26.33 -6.66 30.62
C GLY A 296 25.31 -7.49 29.84
N ASP A 297 24.46 -6.82 29.07
CA ASP A 297 23.43 -7.49 28.25
C ASP A 297 24.06 -8.30 27.10
N ASP A 298 25.29 -7.99 26.72
CA ASP A 298 26.07 -8.72 25.71
C ASP A 298 26.81 -9.96 26.27
N ALA A 299 26.70 -10.21 27.58
CA ALA A 299 27.22 -11.42 28.24
C ALA A 299 26.16 -12.50 28.45
N GLN A 300 24.95 -12.32 27.91
CA GLN A 300 23.84 -13.24 28.06
C GLN A 300 24.11 -14.57 27.36
N THR A 301 23.81 -15.66 28.06
CA THR A 301 23.81 -17.02 27.50
C THR A 301 22.51 -17.33 26.76
N MET A 302 22.49 -18.40 25.97
CA MET A 302 21.27 -18.97 25.40
C MET A 302 20.17 -19.17 26.45
N ALA A 303 20.54 -19.71 27.61
CA ALA A 303 19.60 -19.96 28.70
C ALA A 303 19.06 -18.66 29.31
N ASP A 304 19.87 -17.61 29.37
CA ASP A 304 19.42 -16.28 29.81
C ASP A 304 18.41 -15.71 28.81
N LEU A 305 18.69 -15.79 27.51
CA LEU A 305 17.80 -15.30 26.45
C LEU A 305 16.44 -16.02 26.47
N GLU A 306 16.45 -17.35 26.55
CA GLU A 306 15.23 -18.16 26.63
C GLU A 306 14.40 -17.77 27.87
N SER A 307 15.05 -17.64 29.01
CA SER A 307 14.42 -17.27 30.28
C SER A 307 13.81 -15.87 30.23
N ILE A 308 14.54 -14.88 29.70
CA ILE A 308 14.07 -13.50 29.54
C ILE A 308 12.84 -13.46 28.63
N LEU A 309 12.90 -14.13 27.47
CA LEU A 309 11.77 -14.15 26.55
C LEU A 309 10.57 -14.88 27.13
N THR A 310 10.78 -16.02 27.82
CA THR A 310 9.70 -16.74 28.51
C THR A 310 8.99 -15.85 29.52
N VAL A 311 9.75 -15.09 30.32
CA VAL A 311 9.16 -14.15 31.29
C VAL A 311 8.38 -13.05 30.57
N ALA A 312 8.94 -12.47 29.51
CA ALA A 312 8.28 -11.42 28.73
C ALA A 312 6.95 -11.91 28.14
N LEU A 313 6.96 -13.06 27.46
CA LEU A 313 5.76 -13.69 26.88
C LEU A 313 4.72 -14.03 27.95
N SER A 314 5.14 -14.54 29.12
CA SER A 314 4.23 -14.85 30.23
C SER A 314 3.55 -13.61 30.84
N SER A 315 4.11 -12.43 30.60
CA SER A 315 3.60 -11.14 31.07
C SER A 315 2.85 -10.35 29.99
N ALA A 316 2.89 -10.81 28.73
CA ALA A 316 2.22 -10.17 27.62
C ALA A 316 0.70 -10.36 27.72
N ASN A 317 -0.04 -9.31 27.36
CA ASN A 317 -1.49 -9.34 27.34
C ASN A 317 -1.95 -9.75 25.93
N ALA A 318 -2.20 -11.04 25.71
CA ALA A 318 -2.78 -11.54 24.46
C ALA A 318 -4.30 -11.69 24.59
N PRO A 319 -5.06 -11.54 23.48
CA PRO A 319 -6.47 -11.89 23.44
C PRO A 319 -6.71 -13.35 23.90
N GLU A 320 -7.82 -13.60 24.61
CA GLU A 320 -8.13 -14.93 25.17
C GLU A 320 -8.24 -16.04 24.09
N ASP A 321 -8.58 -15.67 22.86
CA ASP A 321 -8.71 -16.53 21.69
C ASP A 321 -7.40 -16.79 20.93
N HIS A 322 -6.31 -16.11 21.30
CA HIS A 322 -4.99 -16.27 20.67
C HIS A 322 -3.92 -16.70 21.69
N PRO A 323 -4.08 -17.83 22.39
CA PRO A 323 -3.15 -18.27 23.43
C PRO A 323 -1.71 -18.48 22.90
N TYR A 324 -1.58 -18.83 21.62
CA TYR A 324 -0.30 -18.99 20.92
C TYR A 324 0.56 -17.72 20.90
N ALA A 325 -0.04 -16.53 20.98
CA ALA A 325 0.70 -15.26 20.96
C ALA A 325 1.62 -15.07 22.19
N THR A 326 1.41 -15.87 23.24
CA THR A 326 2.27 -15.91 24.45
C THR A 326 3.12 -17.16 24.57
N GLU A 327 3.13 -18.01 23.53
CA GLU A 327 3.93 -19.23 23.53
C GLU A 327 5.38 -18.92 23.14
N LEU A 328 6.31 -19.47 23.91
CA LEU A 328 7.71 -19.48 23.50
C LEU A 328 7.88 -20.50 22.39
N HIS A 329 8.12 -20.03 21.17
CA HIS A 329 8.57 -20.91 20.12
C HIS A 329 10.07 -21.23 20.30
N GLY A 330 10.39 -22.53 20.37
CA GLY A 330 11.75 -23.02 20.57
C GLY A 330 12.71 -22.65 19.43
N LEU A 331 14.01 -22.77 19.69
CA LEU A 331 15.02 -22.53 18.66
C LEU A 331 15.10 -23.66 17.62
N PHE A 332 14.85 -24.90 18.07
CA PHE A 332 14.93 -26.09 17.25
C PHE A 332 13.59 -26.83 17.26
N TYR A 333 13.09 -27.13 16.08
CA TYR A 333 11.88 -27.93 15.87
C TYR A 333 12.25 -29.12 14.98
N CYS A 334 12.25 -30.32 15.56
CA CYS A 334 12.72 -31.55 14.91
C CYS A 334 11.65 -32.28 14.12
N GLU A 335 10.40 -32.00 14.46
CA GLU A 335 9.24 -32.42 13.69
C GLU A 335 8.59 -31.15 13.19
N ASP A 336 8.25 -31.11 11.91
CA ASP A 336 7.40 -30.03 11.42
C ASP A 336 5.97 -30.36 11.78
N SER A 337 5.50 -29.82 12.91
CA SER A 337 4.15 -30.03 13.41
C SER A 337 3.12 -29.12 12.74
N ARG A 338 3.55 -28.21 11.88
CA ARG A 338 2.69 -27.32 11.13
C ARG A 338 2.06 -28.06 9.94
N ALA A 339 0.89 -27.60 9.50
CA ALA A 339 0.21 -28.17 8.32
C ALA A 339 1.16 -28.08 7.10
N SER A 340 1.11 -29.06 6.19
CA SER A 340 1.89 -28.97 4.94
C SER A 340 1.53 -27.66 4.22
N CYS A 341 2.51 -27.08 3.51
CA CYS A 341 2.24 -25.95 2.63
C CYS A 341 1.52 -26.38 1.33
N ASP A 342 1.24 -27.67 1.20
CA ASP A 342 0.23 -28.23 0.31
C ASP A 342 -1.15 -28.21 0.98
N LEU A 343 -2.06 -27.39 0.44
CA LEU A 343 -3.47 -27.32 0.85
C LEU A 343 -4.40 -28.06 -0.13
N SER A 344 -3.86 -28.64 -1.21
CA SER A 344 -4.66 -29.21 -2.30
C SER A 344 -5.31 -30.54 -1.91
N ALA A 345 -6.54 -30.75 -2.36
CA ALA A 345 -7.26 -32.00 -2.18
C ALA A 345 -7.55 -32.66 -3.53
N VAL A 346 -6.51 -33.13 -4.21
CA VAL A 346 -6.60 -33.69 -5.57
C VAL A 346 -7.56 -34.87 -5.69
N THR A 347 -8.33 -34.90 -6.79
CA THR A 347 -9.23 -36.00 -7.16
C THR A 347 -9.14 -36.32 -8.65
N ASP A 348 -9.78 -37.40 -9.11
CA ASP A 348 -9.84 -37.75 -10.55
C ASP A 348 -10.60 -36.71 -11.42
N ALA A 349 -11.25 -35.70 -10.81
CA ALA A 349 -12.06 -34.69 -11.49
C ALA A 349 -11.66 -33.25 -11.15
N ASP A 350 -10.59 -33.09 -10.36
CA ASP A 350 -10.02 -31.83 -9.87
C ASP A 350 -8.54 -32.15 -9.60
N ALA A 351 -7.75 -32.07 -10.67
CA ALA A 351 -6.43 -32.67 -10.72
C ALA A 351 -5.37 -31.89 -9.92
N ASP A 352 -5.57 -30.60 -9.70
CA ASP A 352 -4.71 -29.74 -8.89
C ASP A 352 -5.30 -29.39 -7.51
N GLY A 353 -6.55 -29.77 -7.24
CA GLY A 353 -7.17 -29.72 -5.92
C GLY A 353 -7.53 -28.31 -5.48
N ASP A 354 -7.85 -27.41 -6.41
CA ASP A 354 -8.24 -26.03 -6.14
C ASP A 354 -9.73 -25.83 -5.84
N GLY A 355 -10.53 -26.88 -6.06
CA GLY A 355 -11.97 -26.91 -5.81
C GLY A 355 -12.83 -26.65 -7.04
N VAL A 356 -12.23 -26.39 -8.20
CA VAL A 356 -12.85 -26.32 -9.53
C VAL A 356 -12.65 -27.65 -10.24
N SER A 357 -13.62 -28.05 -11.07
CA SER A 357 -13.49 -29.34 -11.78
C SER A 357 -12.73 -29.16 -13.09
N ASP A 358 -11.90 -30.13 -13.49
CA ASP A 358 -11.09 -30.09 -14.73
C ASP A 358 -11.87 -29.70 -16.01
N ALA A 359 -13.20 -29.86 -16.02
CA ALA A 359 -14.06 -29.55 -17.15
C ALA A 359 -14.52 -28.07 -17.20
N GLU A 360 -14.46 -27.38 -16.08
CA GLU A 360 -14.83 -25.97 -15.88
C GLU A 360 -13.60 -25.10 -15.57
N ASP A 361 -12.43 -25.74 -15.42
CA ASP A 361 -11.18 -25.13 -14.99
C ASP A 361 -10.38 -24.56 -16.18
N VAL A 362 -10.00 -23.28 -16.10
CA VAL A 362 -9.15 -22.60 -17.10
C VAL A 362 -7.67 -23.01 -16.97
N CYS A 363 -7.30 -23.60 -15.83
CA CYS A 363 -6.00 -24.16 -15.54
C CYS A 363 -6.07 -25.56 -14.90
N PRO A 364 -6.51 -26.62 -15.61
CA PRO A 364 -6.79 -27.95 -15.02
C PRO A 364 -5.62 -28.70 -14.34
N ASN A 365 -4.43 -28.11 -14.27
CA ASN A 365 -3.26 -28.71 -13.62
C ASN A 365 -2.44 -27.66 -12.84
N ALA A 366 -2.99 -26.47 -12.58
CA ALA A 366 -2.33 -25.40 -11.85
C ALA A 366 -3.36 -24.71 -10.96
N TRP A 367 -3.21 -24.95 -9.65
CA TRP A 367 -4.15 -24.51 -8.64
C TRP A 367 -4.46 -23.01 -8.75
N ASP A 368 -5.72 -22.68 -9.02
CA ASP A 368 -6.25 -21.31 -9.02
C ASP A 368 -7.77 -21.30 -8.74
N PRO A 369 -8.18 -21.30 -7.46
CA PRO A 369 -9.60 -21.27 -7.13
C PRO A 369 -10.34 -20.01 -7.63
N ALA A 370 -9.60 -18.94 -7.96
CA ALA A 370 -10.16 -17.68 -8.43
C ALA A 370 -10.43 -17.70 -9.95
N GLN A 371 -9.79 -18.61 -10.69
CA GLN A 371 -9.99 -18.83 -12.12
C GLN A 371 -9.84 -17.53 -12.92
N VAL A 372 -8.81 -16.75 -12.59
CA VAL A 372 -8.55 -15.45 -13.20
C VAL A 372 -7.92 -15.67 -14.58
N ASP A 373 -8.38 -14.91 -15.56
CA ASP A 373 -7.96 -14.93 -16.97
C ASP A 373 -7.98 -13.46 -17.42
N TRP A 374 -6.87 -12.76 -17.19
CA TRP A 374 -6.78 -11.30 -17.31
C TRP A 374 -6.85 -10.83 -18.76
N ASP A 375 -6.22 -11.55 -19.69
CA ASP A 375 -6.22 -11.20 -21.11
C ASP A 375 -7.40 -11.79 -21.90
N GLY A 376 -8.14 -12.73 -21.29
CA GLY A 376 -9.37 -13.28 -21.82
C GLY A 376 -9.17 -14.26 -22.97
N ASP A 377 -7.99 -14.88 -23.09
CA ASP A 377 -7.70 -15.84 -24.15
C ASP A 377 -8.24 -17.26 -23.86
N GLY A 378 -8.72 -17.49 -22.63
CA GLY A 378 -9.27 -18.75 -22.14
C GLY A 378 -8.26 -19.66 -21.46
N VAL A 379 -7.03 -19.20 -21.21
CA VAL A 379 -6.01 -19.82 -20.37
C VAL A 379 -5.84 -18.97 -19.12
N GLY A 380 -6.03 -19.55 -17.93
CA GLY A 380 -5.96 -18.76 -16.70
C GLY A 380 -4.54 -18.29 -16.34
N ASP A 381 -4.42 -17.18 -15.62
CA ASP A 381 -3.15 -16.52 -15.26
C ASP A 381 -2.13 -17.46 -14.60
N ALA A 382 -2.63 -18.42 -13.80
CA ALA A 382 -1.80 -19.39 -13.10
C ALA A 382 -1.05 -20.36 -14.04
N CYS A 383 -1.63 -20.70 -15.20
CA CYS A 383 -1.03 -21.61 -16.18
C CYS A 383 -0.67 -20.93 -17.50
N ASP A 384 -1.06 -19.67 -17.66
CA ASP A 384 -0.73 -18.87 -18.82
C ASP A 384 0.73 -18.40 -18.74
N PRO A 385 1.57 -18.70 -19.75
CA PRO A 385 2.89 -18.09 -19.83
C PRO A 385 2.89 -16.57 -20.04
N CYS A 386 1.76 -15.98 -20.45
CA CYS A 386 1.63 -14.63 -21.01
C CYS A 386 0.41 -13.87 -20.45
N ALA A 387 0.16 -13.90 -19.14
CA ALA A 387 -1.08 -13.44 -18.49
C ALA A 387 -1.61 -12.00 -18.78
N ILE A 388 -0.94 -11.18 -19.60
CA ILE A 388 -1.46 -9.88 -20.06
C ILE A 388 -1.47 -9.73 -21.59
N ILE A 389 -1.13 -10.78 -22.35
CA ILE A 389 -0.98 -10.76 -23.81
C ILE A 389 -1.69 -11.99 -24.43
N PRO A 390 -2.87 -11.81 -25.06
CA PRO A 390 -3.72 -12.92 -25.46
C PRO A 390 -3.16 -13.74 -26.62
N GLU A 391 -3.46 -15.04 -26.64
CA GLU A 391 -3.11 -16.02 -27.68
C GLU A 391 -1.59 -16.19 -27.93
N VAL A 392 -0.75 -15.97 -26.90
CA VAL A 392 0.72 -16.04 -27.00
C VAL A 392 1.30 -17.31 -26.35
N ASP A 393 2.02 -18.10 -27.15
CA ASP A 393 2.79 -19.24 -26.64
C ASP A 393 3.98 -18.78 -25.76
N ALA A 394 4.39 -19.58 -24.77
CA ALA A 394 5.49 -19.28 -23.82
C ALA A 394 6.85 -18.87 -24.43
N GLY A 395 7.10 -19.18 -25.70
CA GLY A 395 8.32 -18.77 -26.40
C GLY A 395 8.24 -17.39 -27.08
N ALA A 396 7.08 -16.74 -27.00
CA ALA A 396 6.75 -15.47 -27.64
C ALA A 396 6.33 -14.38 -26.63
N CYS A 397 6.26 -14.71 -25.34
CA CYS A 397 6.12 -13.74 -24.25
C CYS A 397 7.37 -12.87 -24.16
N ASP A 398 7.36 -11.74 -24.86
CA ASP A 398 8.38 -10.71 -24.81
C ASP A 398 7.73 -9.45 -24.22
N PHE A 399 7.73 -9.36 -22.89
CA PHE A 399 7.24 -8.17 -22.17
C PHE A 399 8.11 -6.98 -22.56
N SER A 400 7.59 -6.15 -23.47
CA SER A 400 8.30 -5.00 -23.97
C SER A 400 8.24 -3.89 -22.92
N ALA A 401 9.40 -3.34 -22.54
CA ALA A 401 9.45 -2.24 -21.58
C ALA A 401 8.76 -0.95 -22.07
N THR A 402 8.34 -0.88 -23.34
CA THR A 402 7.66 0.27 -23.95
C THR A 402 6.22 -0.02 -24.37
N ASP A 403 5.77 -1.27 -24.25
CA ASP A 403 4.47 -1.78 -24.69
C ASP A 403 4.24 -3.06 -23.87
N TRP A 404 3.63 -2.92 -22.69
CA TRP A 404 3.63 -3.98 -21.68
C TRP A 404 2.65 -5.10 -22.03
N ASP A 405 1.48 -4.77 -22.57
CA ASP A 405 0.43 -5.71 -22.93
C ASP A 405 0.46 -6.16 -24.41
N GLY A 406 1.37 -5.60 -25.21
CA GLY A 406 1.66 -6.06 -26.56
C GLY A 406 0.57 -5.73 -27.57
N ASP A 407 -0.30 -4.76 -27.29
CA ASP A 407 -1.40 -4.36 -28.17
C ASP A 407 -0.92 -3.56 -29.42
N GLY A 408 0.33 -3.09 -29.38
CA GLY A 408 1.01 -2.34 -30.43
C GLY A 408 0.99 -0.83 -30.26
N VAL A 409 0.51 -0.33 -29.12
CA VAL A 409 0.52 1.05 -28.66
C VAL A 409 1.61 1.19 -27.59
N ALA A 410 2.27 2.35 -27.55
CA ALA A 410 3.32 2.56 -26.56
C ALA A 410 2.69 2.97 -25.23
N ASN A 411 3.23 2.51 -24.10
CA ASN A 411 2.69 2.76 -22.76
C ASN A 411 2.42 4.25 -22.43
N ASP A 412 3.12 5.20 -23.08
CA ASP A 412 2.94 6.64 -22.90
C ASP A 412 1.86 7.26 -23.80
N GLU A 413 1.36 6.50 -24.77
CA GLU A 413 0.28 6.82 -25.70
C GLU A 413 -0.95 5.90 -25.51
N ASP A 414 -0.88 4.95 -24.57
CA ASP A 414 -1.84 3.88 -24.33
C ASP A 414 -2.79 4.25 -23.17
N GLY A 415 -4.10 4.22 -23.43
CA GLY A 415 -5.14 4.49 -22.45
C GLY A 415 -5.30 3.37 -21.41
N CYS A 416 -4.81 2.18 -21.71
CA CYS A 416 -4.82 1.01 -20.84
C CYS A 416 -3.51 0.23 -20.90
N PRO A 417 -2.39 0.76 -20.36
CA PRO A 417 -1.04 0.20 -20.56
C PRO A 417 -0.79 -1.25 -20.10
N VAL A 418 -1.76 -1.91 -19.49
CA VAL A 418 -1.68 -3.27 -18.95
C VAL A 418 -2.89 -4.13 -19.36
N HIS A 419 -3.73 -3.67 -20.28
CA HIS A 419 -4.88 -4.41 -20.80
C HIS A 419 -4.87 -4.34 -22.33
N HIS A 420 -4.52 -5.45 -22.97
CA HIS A 420 -4.40 -5.50 -24.42
C HIS A 420 -5.68 -5.03 -25.17
N ASP A 421 -5.66 -3.80 -25.68
CA ASP A 421 -6.78 -3.16 -26.39
C ASP A 421 -6.34 -2.37 -27.64
N PRO A 422 -5.97 -3.05 -28.75
CA PRO A 422 -5.38 -2.41 -29.94
C PRO A 422 -6.26 -1.35 -30.64
N ASP A 423 -7.55 -1.25 -30.29
CA ASP A 423 -8.47 -0.25 -30.81
C ASP A 423 -8.56 1.01 -29.96
N GLN A 424 -8.03 1.01 -28.74
CA GLN A 424 -7.89 2.16 -27.84
C GLN A 424 -9.20 2.95 -27.76
N ALA A 425 -10.30 2.23 -27.52
CA ALA A 425 -11.61 2.82 -27.41
C ALA A 425 -11.69 3.63 -26.10
N ASP A 426 -12.13 4.88 -26.20
CA ASP A 426 -12.34 5.81 -25.09
C ASP A 426 -13.66 6.54 -25.41
N ASP A 427 -14.76 5.99 -24.91
CA ASP A 427 -16.11 6.43 -25.27
C ASP A 427 -16.51 7.75 -24.58
N ASP A 428 -15.90 8.08 -23.45
CA ASP A 428 -16.23 9.25 -22.65
C ASP A 428 -15.18 10.40 -22.75
N GLY A 429 -14.00 10.10 -23.26
CA GLY A 429 -12.94 11.04 -23.60
C GLY A 429 -12.09 11.47 -22.41
N ASP A 430 -11.94 10.63 -21.38
CA ASP A 430 -11.21 10.95 -20.14
C ASP A 430 -9.74 10.50 -20.12
N GLU A 431 -9.25 9.97 -21.26
CA GLU A 431 -7.90 9.43 -21.47
C GLU A 431 -7.63 8.07 -20.78
N VAL A 432 -8.63 7.44 -20.17
CA VAL A 432 -8.60 6.04 -19.73
C VAL A 432 -9.35 5.19 -20.76
N GLY A 433 -8.72 4.11 -21.24
CA GLY A 433 -9.36 3.26 -22.24
C GLY A 433 -10.53 2.46 -21.65
N ASN A 434 -11.57 2.23 -22.45
CA ASN A 434 -12.76 1.44 -22.10
C ASN A 434 -12.43 0.04 -21.55
N ALA A 435 -11.26 -0.53 -21.91
CA ALA A 435 -10.82 -1.84 -21.46
C ALA A 435 -10.46 -1.88 -19.96
N CYS A 436 -10.01 -0.75 -19.41
CA CYS A 436 -9.53 -0.64 -18.04
C CYS A 436 -10.23 0.47 -17.24
N ASP A 437 -11.18 1.17 -17.85
CA ASP A 437 -12.00 2.17 -17.19
C ASP A 437 -13.15 1.52 -16.39
N ILE A 438 -13.26 1.91 -15.12
CA ILE A 438 -14.37 1.52 -14.25
C ILE A 438 -15.69 2.22 -14.62
N CYS A 439 -15.62 3.32 -15.39
CA CYS A 439 -16.77 4.11 -15.81
C CYS A 439 -16.80 4.42 -17.33
N PRO A 440 -16.81 3.40 -18.23
CA PRO A 440 -16.58 3.58 -19.69
C PRO A 440 -17.51 4.55 -20.44
N ASP A 441 -18.56 5.05 -19.79
CA ASP A 441 -19.55 5.96 -20.35
C ASP A 441 -19.54 7.35 -19.67
N ALA A 442 -18.65 7.62 -18.69
CA ALA A 442 -18.69 8.82 -17.84
C ALA A 442 -17.32 9.21 -17.24
N PRO A 443 -16.77 10.40 -17.59
CA PRO A 443 -15.36 10.72 -17.28
C PRO A 443 -14.98 10.66 -15.80
N ASN A 444 -13.91 9.94 -15.51
CA ASN A 444 -13.30 9.72 -14.20
C ASN A 444 -11.76 9.76 -14.30
N PRO A 445 -11.18 10.94 -14.61
CA PRO A 445 -9.76 11.06 -14.97
C PRO A 445 -8.81 10.38 -13.99
N GLY A 446 -7.87 9.60 -14.51
CA GLY A 446 -6.93 8.80 -13.72
C GLY A 446 -7.54 7.54 -13.11
N ASN A 447 -8.63 7.03 -13.71
CA ASN A 447 -9.41 5.87 -13.27
C ASN A 447 -9.93 6.02 -11.83
N GLY A 448 -10.37 7.24 -11.50
CA GLY A 448 -10.98 7.56 -10.21
C GLY A 448 -12.35 6.87 -10.04
N PRO A 449 -12.99 7.01 -8.86
CA PRO A 449 -14.36 6.51 -8.69
C PRO A 449 -15.30 7.19 -9.68
N CYS A 450 -16.32 6.47 -10.16
CA CYS A 450 -17.31 7.02 -11.08
C CYS A 450 -17.96 8.28 -10.52
N ALA A 451 -18.20 9.23 -11.42
CA ALA A 451 -18.93 10.43 -11.08
C ALA A 451 -20.30 10.07 -10.52
N ILE A 452 -20.59 10.54 -9.30
CA ILE A 452 -21.92 10.49 -8.71
C ILE A 452 -22.57 11.86 -8.77
N PRO A 453 -23.91 11.96 -8.89
CA PRO A 453 -24.59 13.25 -8.93
C PRO A 453 -24.26 14.09 -7.71
N LEU A 454 -23.99 15.39 -7.89
CA LEU A 454 -23.64 16.28 -6.78
C LEU A 454 -24.71 16.27 -5.67
N ARG A 455 -25.98 16.13 -6.06
CA ARG A 455 -27.08 15.95 -5.12
C ARG A 455 -26.92 14.72 -4.23
N ALA A 456 -26.47 13.59 -4.77
CA ALA A 456 -26.25 12.38 -3.97
C ALA A 456 -25.12 12.61 -2.95
N VAL A 457 -24.06 13.31 -3.36
CA VAL A 457 -22.98 13.73 -2.44
C VAL A 457 -23.51 14.60 -1.31
N ARG A 458 -24.45 15.51 -1.58
CA ARG A 458 -24.90 16.53 -0.62
C ARG A 458 -26.16 16.21 0.16
N ASP A 459 -27.03 15.31 -0.29
CA ASP A 459 -28.28 14.95 0.40
C ASP A 459 -28.04 13.75 1.33
N PRO A 460 -28.00 13.92 2.67
CA PRO A 460 -27.71 12.82 3.60
C PRO A 460 -28.80 11.74 3.63
N SER A 461 -29.93 11.95 2.95
CA SER A 461 -30.99 10.97 2.80
C SER A 461 -30.88 10.14 1.51
N ASP A 462 -29.95 10.49 0.62
CA ASP A 462 -29.70 9.76 -0.60
C ASP A 462 -29.01 8.41 -0.31
N PRO A 463 -29.45 7.30 -0.92
CA PRO A 463 -28.79 6.00 -0.76
C PRO A 463 -27.32 5.97 -1.23
N GLU A 464 -26.93 6.86 -2.14
CA GLU A 464 -25.57 6.97 -2.69
C GLU A 464 -24.72 8.01 -1.93
N HIS A 465 -25.25 8.60 -0.84
CA HIS A 465 -24.51 9.56 -0.04
C HIS A 465 -23.22 8.94 0.54
N PRO A 466 -22.04 9.51 0.24
CA PRO A 466 -20.77 8.98 0.69
C PRO A 466 -20.61 9.11 2.21
N GLY A 467 -19.84 8.18 2.80
CA GLY A 467 -19.35 8.37 4.18
C GLY A 467 -18.24 9.41 4.23
N GLU A 468 -18.03 10.03 5.40
CA GLU A 468 -16.86 10.90 5.65
C GLU A 468 -15.55 10.15 5.34
N GLY A 469 -14.63 10.80 4.62
CA GLY A 469 -13.35 10.23 4.18
C GLY A 469 -13.43 9.36 2.92
N VAL A 470 -14.58 9.26 2.26
CA VAL A 470 -14.75 8.48 1.04
C VAL A 470 -14.36 9.31 -0.20
N PRO A 471 -13.53 8.77 -1.11
CA PRO A 471 -13.25 9.40 -2.40
C PRO A 471 -14.51 9.54 -3.26
N VAL A 472 -14.68 10.71 -3.89
CA VAL A 472 -15.82 11.03 -4.76
C VAL A 472 -15.35 11.76 -6.01
N THR A 473 -16.07 11.54 -7.10
CA THR A 473 -15.99 12.34 -8.32
C THR A 473 -17.33 13.01 -8.55
N VAL A 474 -17.33 14.32 -8.82
CA VAL A 474 -18.51 15.08 -9.28
C VAL A 474 -18.19 15.75 -10.61
N ALA A 475 -19.05 15.55 -11.59
CA ALA A 475 -18.89 16.08 -12.95
C ALA A 475 -19.98 17.09 -13.30
N ASP A 476 -19.77 17.86 -14.36
CA ASP A 476 -20.72 18.80 -14.94
C ASP A 476 -21.21 19.91 -13.98
N VAL A 477 -20.38 20.30 -13.01
CA VAL A 477 -20.69 21.37 -12.06
C VAL A 477 -20.04 22.69 -12.45
N VAL A 478 -20.71 23.81 -12.18
CA VAL A 478 -20.25 25.15 -12.56
C VAL A 478 -19.62 25.84 -11.36
N VAL A 479 -18.43 26.42 -11.54
CA VAL A 479 -17.79 27.27 -10.52
C VAL A 479 -18.59 28.55 -10.34
N THR A 480 -19.21 28.73 -9.17
CA THR A 480 -20.11 29.87 -8.89
C THR A 480 -19.44 31.00 -8.13
N ALA A 481 -18.40 30.71 -7.36
CA ALA A 481 -17.63 31.69 -6.61
C ALA A 481 -16.22 31.18 -6.31
N VAL A 482 -15.23 32.06 -6.30
CA VAL A 482 -13.82 31.72 -6.01
C VAL A 482 -13.32 32.51 -4.80
N GLY A 483 -12.88 31.80 -3.77
CA GLY A 483 -12.34 32.38 -2.54
C GLY A 483 -10.82 32.21 -2.41
N SER A 484 -10.27 32.60 -1.25
CA SER A 484 -8.83 32.50 -0.98
C SER A 484 -8.34 31.09 -0.65
N SER A 485 -9.24 30.21 -0.24
CA SER A 485 -8.93 28.88 0.31
C SER A 485 -9.70 27.75 -0.37
N GLY A 486 -10.34 28.04 -1.51
CA GLY A 486 -11.25 27.15 -2.18
C GLY A 486 -12.26 27.90 -3.06
N PHE A 487 -13.24 27.18 -3.57
CA PHE A 487 -14.28 27.70 -4.45
C PHE A 487 -15.60 26.96 -4.25
N HIS A 488 -16.70 27.58 -4.64
CA HIS A 488 -18.02 26.95 -4.64
C HIS A 488 -18.35 26.47 -6.05
N VAL A 489 -18.93 25.28 -6.13
CA VAL A 489 -19.50 24.76 -7.36
C VAL A 489 -20.98 24.45 -7.18
N GLN A 490 -21.72 24.52 -8.27
CA GLN A 490 -23.13 24.21 -8.29
C GLN A 490 -23.51 23.45 -9.56
N ASP A 491 -24.30 22.39 -9.40
CA ASP A 491 -25.05 21.77 -10.48
C ASP A 491 -26.19 22.72 -10.90
N PRO A 492 -26.20 23.21 -12.16
CA PRO A 492 -27.20 24.16 -12.63
C PRO A 492 -28.62 23.57 -12.75
N ASP A 493 -28.75 22.25 -12.80
CA ASP A 493 -30.03 21.56 -12.96
C ASP A 493 -30.69 21.21 -11.61
N GLU A 494 -29.94 21.31 -10.50
CA GLU A 494 -30.42 21.01 -9.16
C GLU A 494 -30.97 22.25 -8.42
N SER A 495 -32.15 22.08 -7.83
CA SER A 495 -32.83 23.15 -7.07
C SER A 495 -32.52 23.13 -5.57
N THR A 496 -31.97 22.04 -5.05
CA THR A 496 -31.60 21.82 -3.63
C THR A 496 -30.49 20.78 -3.61
N TYR A 497 -29.58 20.86 -2.64
CA TYR A 497 -28.40 20.00 -2.51
C TYR A 497 -27.50 20.03 -3.77
N GLY A 498 -27.66 21.05 -4.61
CA GLY A 498 -26.93 21.18 -5.86
C GLY A 498 -25.62 21.94 -5.72
N GLY A 499 -25.12 22.21 -4.51
CA GLY A 499 -23.90 22.98 -4.29
C GLY A 499 -22.99 22.36 -3.25
N ILE A 500 -21.67 22.46 -3.45
CA ILE A 500 -20.65 22.00 -2.50
C ILE A 500 -19.45 22.95 -2.49
N TYR A 501 -18.75 23.02 -1.37
CA TYR A 501 -17.50 23.77 -1.25
C TYR A 501 -16.32 22.85 -1.59
N VAL A 502 -15.35 23.38 -2.33
CA VAL A 502 -14.15 22.64 -2.73
C VAL A 502 -12.95 23.30 -2.06
N TYR A 503 -12.37 22.60 -1.08
CA TYR A 503 -11.28 23.11 -0.27
C TYR A 503 -9.92 22.77 -0.89
N THR A 504 -9.11 23.80 -1.14
CA THR A 504 -7.83 23.67 -1.84
C THR A 504 -6.64 24.02 -0.97
N SER A 505 -6.83 24.29 0.34
CA SER A 505 -5.82 24.89 1.22
C SER A 505 -5.43 26.33 0.83
N SER A 506 -4.28 26.83 1.30
CA SER A 506 -3.82 28.21 1.03
C SER A 506 -3.36 28.49 -0.41
N SER A 507 -3.51 27.54 -1.33
CA SER A 507 -3.13 27.65 -2.75
C SER A 507 -4.21 28.29 -3.65
N GLY A 508 -5.35 28.72 -3.10
CA GLY A 508 -6.31 29.57 -3.82
C GLY A 508 -7.25 28.82 -4.77
N SER A 509 -7.47 29.33 -5.98
CA SER A 509 -8.57 28.92 -6.86
C SER A 509 -8.39 27.58 -7.59
N ALA A 510 -7.35 26.79 -7.30
CA ALA A 510 -6.95 25.64 -8.14
C ALA A 510 -6.85 25.98 -9.66
N GLY A 511 -6.64 27.26 -10.00
CA GLY A 511 -6.58 27.72 -11.39
C GLY A 511 -7.94 27.95 -12.07
N VAL A 512 -9.07 27.74 -11.38
CA VAL A 512 -10.42 27.96 -11.93
C VAL A 512 -10.90 29.41 -11.79
N VAL A 513 -11.90 29.77 -12.60
CA VAL A 513 -12.63 31.04 -12.54
C VAL A 513 -14.15 30.83 -12.55
N GLU A 514 -14.91 31.84 -12.11
CA GLU A 514 -16.38 31.80 -12.16
C GLU A 514 -16.88 31.51 -13.59
N GLY A 515 -17.77 30.52 -13.72
CA GLY A 515 -18.33 30.07 -14.99
C GLY A 515 -17.55 28.94 -15.68
N ASP A 516 -16.43 28.48 -15.13
CA ASP A 516 -15.81 27.23 -15.57
C ASP A 516 -16.74 26.04 -15.28
N LEU A 517 -16.88 25.14 -16.26
CA LEU A 517 -17.51 23.83 -16.08
C LEU A 517 -16.39 22.85 -15.73
N VAL A 518 -16.55 22.12 -14.62
CA VAL A 518 -15.48 21.31 -14.05
C VAL A 518 -15.94 19.92 -13.65
N THR A 519 -15.00 18.97 -13.74
CA THR A 519 -15.03 17.68 -13.05
C THR A 519 -14.05 17.72 -11.88
N ILE A 520 -14.47 17.23 -10.72
CA ILE A 520 -13.71 17.30 -9.48
C ILE A 520 -13.66 15.91 -8.86
N ALA A 521 -12.45 15.38 -8.71
CA ALA A 521 -12.17 14.19 -7.90
C ALA A 521 -11.51 14.62 -6.58
N GLY A 522 -11.89 14.01 -5.47
CA GLY A 522 -11.29 14.29 -4.16
C GLY A 522 -11.96 13.48 -3.05
N THR A 523 -11.79 13.89 -1.80
CA THR A 523 -12.38 13.19 -0.65
C THR A 523 -13.52 14.01 -0.07
N TYR A 524 -14.69 13.38 0.11
CA TYR A 524 -15.82 13.99 0.80
C TYR A 524 -15.57 14.07 2.32
N GLU A 525 -15.75 15.25 2.88
CA GLU A 525 -15.51 15.55 4.30
C GLU A 525 -16.63 16.44 4.87
N GLU A 526 -16.92 16.25 6.17
CA GLU A 526 -17.82 17.11 6.95
C GLU A 526 -17.00 18.00 7.90
N TYR A 527 -16.58 19.16 7.42
CA TYR A 527 -15.72 20.07 8.17
C TYR A 527 -16.51 21.01 9.06
N TYR A 528 -16.74 20.61 10.31
CA TYR A 528 -17.58 21.36 11.26
C TYR A 528 -18.97 21.68 10.68
N ASP A 529 -19.68 20.68 10.16
CA ASP A 529 -21.00 20.83 9.50
C ASP A 529 -20.98 21.55 8.13
N LEU A 530 -19.81 21.79 7.53
CA LEU A 530 -19.69 22.18 6.12
C LEU A 530 -19.37 20.93 5.30
N SER A 531 -20.22 20.57 4.34
CA SER A 531 -19.82 19.58 3.34
C SER A 531 -18.80 20.17 2.39
N GLU A 532 -17.66 19.50 2.28
CA GLU A 532 -16.60 19.88 1.36
C GLU A 532 -15.93 18.69 0.66
N ILE A 533 -15.32 18.98 -0.49
CA ILE A 533 -14.37 18.08 -1.15
C ILE A 533 -12.96 18.58 -0.85
N THR A 534 -12.12 17.72 -0.26
CA THR A 534 -10.72 17.99 0.07
C THR A 534 -9.77 17.19 -0.81
N GLY A 535 -8.50 17.60 -0.85
CA GLY A 535 -7.49 17.03 -1.75
C GLY A 535 -7.89 17.04 -3.24
N PRO A 536 -8.54 18.11 -3.77
CA PRO A 536 -9.20 18.02 -5.05
C PRO A 536 -8.20 17.99 -6.22
N THR A 537 -8.46 17.11 -7.18
CA THR A 537 -7.99 17.21 -8.56
C THR A 537 -9.11 17.80 -9.41
N VAL A 538 -8.84 18.91 -10.11
CA VAL A 538 -9.85 19.68 -10.82
C VAL A 538 -9.52 19.73 -12.31
N THR A 539 -10.46 19.26 -13.13
CA THR A 539 -10.35 19.28 -14.60
C THR A 539 -11.39 20.26 -15.16
N VAL A 540 -10.92 21.29 -15.87
CA VAL A 540 -11.82 22.24 -16.56
C VAL A 540 -12.26 21.63 -17.89
N THR A 541 -13.52 21.22 -17.97
CA THR A 541 -14.11 20.57 -19.15
C THR A 541 -14.75 21.58 -20.12
N GLY A 542 -15.03 22.80 -19.65
CA GLY A 542 -15.61 23.84 -20.49
C GLY A 542 -15.96 25.13 -19.76
N SER A 543 -16.96 25.83 -20.28
CA SER A 543 -17.52 27.03 -19.64
C SER A 543 -19.04 27.08 -19.79
N ALA A 544 -19.72 27.54 -18.75
CA ALA A 544 -21.17 27.64 -18.66
C ALA A 544 -21.58 29.00 -18.06
N PRO A 545 -22.77 29.53 -18.39
CA PRO A 545 -23.30 30.67 -17.64
C PRO A 545 -23.52 30.26 -16.18
N LEU A 546 -23.35 31.21 -15.26
CA LEU A 546 -23.70 31.02 -13.86
C LEU A 546 -25.19 30.65 -13.73
N PRO A 547 -25.56 29.74 -12.81
CA PRO A 547 -26.95 29.50 -12.46
C PRO A 547 -27.65 30.80 -12.04
N ASP A 548 -28.95 30.91 -12.31
CA ASP A 548 -29.74 32.01 -11.78
C ASP A 548 -29.79 31.88 -10.24
N PRO A 549 -29.54 32.97 -9.47
CA PRO A 549 -29.60 32.89 -8.01
C PRO A 549 -30.98 32.45 -7.51
N ILE A 550 -31.02 31.50 -6.58
CA ILE A 550 -32.26 31.01 -5.99
C ILE A 550 -32.78 32.03 -4.98
N VAL A 551 -33.99 32.55 -5.20
CA VAL A 551 -34.60 33.53 -4.30
C VAL A 551 -35.17 32.82 -3.07
N VAL A 552 -34.67 33.17 -1.88
CA VAL A 552 -35.00 32.53 -0.61
C VAL A 552 -35.41 33.55 0.46
N ASP A 553 -36.09 33.08 1.50
CA ASP A 553 -36.32 33.86 2.72
C ASP A 553 -35.04 33.83 3.58
N PRO A 554 -34.54 34.98 4.07
CA PRO A 554 -33.33 35.02 4.90
C PRO A 554 -33.40 34.10 6.13
N CYS A 555 -34.58 33.90 6.72
CA CYS A 555 -34.73 33.10 7.93
C CYS A 555 -34.75 31.59 7.67
N ASP A 556 -35.04 31.16 6.44
CA ASP A 556 -35.02 29.75 6.08
C ASP A 556 -33.59 29.24 5.84
N VAL A 557 -32.68 30.13 5.43
CA VAL A 557 -31.26 29.82 5.13
C VAL A 557 -30.25 30.38 6.15
N GLY A 558 -30.71 31.17 7.12
CA GLY A 558 -29.90 31.63 8.24
C GLY A 558 -29.50 30.49 9.20
N THR A 559 -28.63 30.79 10.16
CA THR A 559 -28.13 29.78 11.12
C THR A 559 -29.28 29.05 11.84
N GLY A 560 -29.40 27.73 11.63
CA GLY A 560 -30.48 26.91 12.19
C GLY A 560 -31.82 27.01 11.46
N GLY A 561 -31.86 27.66 10.29
CA GLY A 561 -32.98 27.69 9.36
C GLY A 561 -33.25 26.30 8.76
N ALA A 562 -34.48 26.07 8.31
CA ALA A 562 -34.92 24.76 7.83
C ALA A 562 -34.27 24.32 6.52
N ASP A 563 -33.82 25.28 5.71
CA ASP A 563 -33.29 25.05 4.38
C ASP A 563 -31.79 25.38 4.27
N ALA A 564 -31.13 25.76 5.37
CA ALA A 564 -29.71 26.13 5.38
C ALA A 564 -28.82 25.01 4.82
N GLU A 565 -29.08 23.76 5.20
CA GLU A 565 -28.34 22.59 4.72
C GLU A 565 -28.60 22.34 3.22
N ALA A 566 -29.87 22.35 2.81
CA ALA A 566 -30.28 22.08 1.44
C ALA A 566 -29.77 23.13 0.43
N TYR A 567 -29.40 24.33 0.89
CA TYR A 567 -28.87 25.39 0.05
C TYR A 567 -27.40 25.74 0.33
N GLU A 568 -26.73 25.00 1.21
CA GLU A 568 -25.32 25.25 1.48
C GLU A 568 -24.51 25.09 0.18
N SER A 569 -23.59 26.04 -0.03
CA SER A 569 -22.77 26.24 -1.23
C SER A 569 -23.52 26.59 -2.52
N MET A 570 -24.84 26.76 -2.49
CA MET A 570 -25.62 27.21 -3.65
C MET A 570 -25.66 28.73 -3.75
N LEU A 571 -25.77 29.25 -4.98
CA LEU A 571 -25.92 30.68 -5.27
C LEU A 571 -27.35 31.16 -4.96
N LEU A 572 -27.50 31.94 -3.90
CA LEU A 572 -28.79 32.41 -3.40
C LEU A 572 -28.95 33.92 -3.57
N ARG A 573 -30.20 34.40 -3.53
CA ARG A 573 -30.55 35.81 -3.44
C ARG A 573 -31.61 36.03 -2.37
N VAL A 574 -31.40 37.04 -1.53
CA VAL A 574 -32.41 37.60 -0.64
C VAL A 574 -32.83 38.98 -1.13
N GLU A 575 -34.12 39.33 -1.04
CA GLU A 575 -34.68 40.56 -1.60
C GLU A 575 -35.36 41.41 -0.53
N GLY A 576 -35.19 42.73 -0.59
CA GLY A 576 -35.87 43.69 0.29
C GLY A 576 -35.46 43.59 1.77
N VAL A 577 -34.20 43.22 2.03
CA VAL A 577 -33.67 42.98 3.38
C VAL A 577 -33.09 44.23 4.01
N ARG A 578 -33.01 44.27 5.34
CA ARG A 578 -32.44 45.39 6.09
C ARG A 578 -31.41 44.92 7.12
N VAL A 579 -30.34 45.69 7.28
CA VAL A 579 -29.33 45.44 8.31
C VAL A 579 -29.95 45.59 9.70
N THR A 580 -29.99 44.50 10.47
CA THR A 580 -30.50 44.43 11.85
C THR A 580 -29.39 44.40 12.89
N ASP A 581 -28.22 43.89 12.52
CA ASP A 581 -27.00 44.00 13.32
C ASP A 581 -25.82 44.36 12.39
N ALA A 582 -25.17 45.47 12.70
CA ALA A 582 -24.02 45.95 11.93
C ALA A 582 -22.74 45.14 12.22
N ASN A 583 -22.72 44.38 13.33
CA ASN A 583 -21.61 43.54 13.74
C ASN A 583 -22.11 42.49 14.75
N PRO A 584 -22.61 41.34 14.26
CA PRO A 584 -23.13 40.27 15.11
C PRO A 584 -22.04 39.58 15.96
N ASP A 585 -20.76 39.85 15.70
CA ASP A 585 -19.62 39.30 16.45
C ASP A 585 -19.17 40.18 17.62
N GLY A 586 -19.77 41.35 17.79
CA GLY A 586 -19.46 42.23 18.90
C GLY A 586 -18.08 42.87 18.81
N THR A 587 -17.15 42.53 19.71
CA THR A 587 -15.83 43.19 19.77
C THR A 587 -14.81 42.63 18.79
N GLU A 588 -15.07 41.42 18.30
CA GLU A 588 -14.20 40.63 17.47
C GLU A 588 -14.22 41.13 16.01
N ASP A 589 -15.38 41.61 15.53
CA ASP A 589 -15.62 42.20 14.19
C ASP A 589 -14.94 41.43 13.06
N PHE A 590 -15.52 40.28 12.71
CA PHE A 590 -15.01 39.44 11.62
C PHE A 590 -15.50 39.90 10.24
N GLY A 591 -15.95 41.15 10.10
CA GLY A 591 -16.39 41.67 8.80
C GLY A 591 -17.85 41.37 8.47
N GLU A 592 -18.62 40.80 9.40
CA GLU A 592 -19.98 40.32 9.14
C GLU A 592 -21.06 41.38 9.47
N MET A 593 -22.23 41.25 8.86
CA MET A 593 -23.48 41.91 9.28
C MET A 593 -24.63 40.91 9.33
N GLU A 594 -25.70 41.23 10.04
CA GLU A 594 -26.95 40.46 10.05
C GLU A 594 -28.06 41.24 9.34
N VAL A 595 -28.83 40.55 8.51
CA VAL A 595 -30.04 41.08 7.88
C VAL A 595 -31.29 40.38 8.40
N ASP A 596 -32.34 41.17 8.59
CA ASP A 596 -33.68 40.76 9.02
C ASP A 596 -33.74 39.89 10.30
N GLY A 597 -32.69 39.91 11.11
CA GLY A 597 -32.63 39.17 12.38
C GLY A 597 -32.25 37.69 12.24
N CYS A 598 -31.82 37.26 11.06
CA CYS A 598 -31.76 35.84 10.71
C CYS A 598 -30.53 35.39 9.92
N LEU A 599 -30.12 36.15 8.89
CA LEU A 599 -29.06 35.74 7.97
C LEU A 599 -27.84 36.64 8.11
N ARG A 600 -26.67 36.03 8.21
CA ARG A 600 -25.40 36.76 8.18
C ARG A 600 -24.92 36.98 6.75
N ILE A 601 -24.30 38.13 6.51
CA ILE A 601 -23.60 38.46 5.26
C ILE A 601 -22.12 38.66 5.60
N ASP A 602 -21.25 37.92 4.91
CA ASP A 602 -19.82 37.79 5.19
C ASP A 602 -18.98 38.50 4.09
N ASP A 603 -17.95 39.23 4.51
CA ASP A 603 -17.11 40.06 3.65
C ASP A 603 -15.87 39.34 3.08
N ALA A 604 -15.78 38.02 3.29
CA ALA A 604 -14.68 37.18 2.83
C ALA A 604 -14.34 37.32 1.33
N MET A 605 -15.33 37.65 0.49
CA MET A 605 -15.15 37.82 -0.97
C MET A 605 -15.31 39.28 -1.43
N ASP A 606 -16.25 40.03 -0.84
CA ASP A 606 -16.44 41.46 -1.12
C ASP A 606 -16.65 42.25 0.18
N ALA A 607 -15.69 43.12 0.52
CA ALA A 607 -15.78 43.99 1.69
C ALA A 607 -16.32 45.40 1.43
N THR A 608 -16.97 45.63 0.28
CA THR A 608 -17.39 46.96 -0.15
C THR A 608 -18.85 47.33 0.15
N TYR A 609 -19.66 46.39 0.66
CA TYR A 609 -21.06 46.64 1.03
C TYR A 609 -21.21 47.46 2.33
N ASP A 610 -22.32 48.18 2.48
CA ASP A 610 -22.62 49.04 3.64
C ASP A 610 -23.27 48.23 4.78
N ARG A 611 -22.51 48.05 5.86
CA ARG A 611 -22.93 47.35 7.08
C ARG A 611 -23.66 48.23 8.10
N THR A 612 -24.00 49.48 7.76
CA THR A 612 -24.62 50.39 8.72
C THR A 612 -26.03 49.92 9.11
N LEU A 613 -26.34 49.93 10.41
CA LEU A 613 -27.65 49.59 10.93
C LEU A 613 -28.78 50.37 10.22
N ASP A 614 -29.90 49.70 9.95
CA ASP A 614 -31.07 50.20 9.22
C ASP A 614 -30.87 50.47 7.72
N VAL A 615 -29.69 50.21 7.14
CA VAL A 615 -29.50 50.25 5.68
C VAL A 615 -30.32 49.15 5.02
N GLY A 616 -31.06 49.50 3.97
CA GLY A 616 -31.89 48.58 3.20
C GLY A 616 -31.25 48.21 1.86
N TYR A 617 -31.43 46.97 1.47
CA TYR A 617 -31.00 46.42 0.20
C TYR A 617 -32.20 45.96 -0.63
N THR A 618 -32.24 46.37 -1.89
CA THR A 618 -33.14 45.79 -2.89
C THR A 618 -32.86 44.29 -3.04
N TYR A 619 -31.58 43.90 -3.10
CA TYR A 619 -31.16 42.50 -3.01
C TYR A 619 -29.73 42.37 -2.49
N ILE A 620 -29.41 41.20 -1.94
CA ILE A 620 -28.06 40.69 -1.69
C ILE A 620 -28.03 39.25 -2.21
N GLN A 621 -26.97 38.84 -2.89
CA GLN A 621 -26.79 37.48 -3.42
C GLN A 621 -25.36 36.98 -3.21
N GLY A 622 -25.15 35.68 -3.40
CA GLY A 622 -23.85 35.02 -3.26
C GLY A 622 -24.03 33.54 -2.91
N PRO A 623 -22.95 32.73 -2.90
CA PRO A 623 -23.02 31.40 -2.31
C PRO A 623 -23.36 31.47 -0.82
N LEU A 624 -24.18 30.54 -0.34
CA LEU A 624 -24.33 30.27 1.09
C LEU A 624 -23.12 29.47 1.57
N HIS A 625 -22.53 29.83 2.70
CA HIS A 625 -21.38 29.15 3.26
C HIS A 625 -21.54 29.01 4.78
N TYR A 626 -21.17 27.84 5.31
CA TYR A 626 -21.14 27.61 6.73
C TYR A 626 -19.72 27.75 7.28
N ALA A 627 -19.54 28.65 8.25
CA ALA A 627 -18.27 28.80 8.95
C ALA A 627 -18.49 29.41 10.34
N PHE A 628 -17.64 29.02 11.30
CA PHE A 628 -17.73 29.51 12.69
C PHE A 628 -19.13 29.35 13.29
N SER A 629 -19.76 28.18 13.04
CA SER A 629 -21.11 27.83 13.50
C SER A 629 -22.24 28.74 12.99
N ASN A 630 -22.06 29.35 11.82
CA ASN A 630 -23.06 30.24 11.23
C ASN A 630 -23.18 30.03 9.72
N SER A 631 -24.41 30.04 9.22
CA SER A 631 -24.73 30.10 7.79
C SER A 631 -24.68 31.56 7.33
N LYS A 632 -23.92 31.83 6.26
CA LYS A 632 -23.61 33.18 5.80
C LYS A 632 -23.71 33.26 4.28
N LEU A 633 -24.32 34.33 3.79
CA LEU A 633 -24.29 34.65 2.37
C LEU A 633 -23.00 35.43 2.07
N ARG A 634 -22.26 35.06 1.02
CA ARG A 634 -20.99 35.70 0.64
C ARG A 634 -21.11 36.41 -0.71
N PRO A 635 -21.37 37.73 -0.76
CA PRO A 635 -21.34 38.47 -2.00
C PRO A 635 -19.97 38.38 -2.66
N ARG A 636 -19.92 38.07 -3.95
CA ARG A 636 -18.67 37.84 -4.68
C ARG A 636 -18.03 39.15 -5.12
N ASN A 637 -18.85 40.14 -5.44
CA ASN A 637 -18.45 41.48 -5.87
C ASN A 637 -19.64 42.47 -5.79
N SER A 638 -19.41 43.71 -6.23
CA SER A 638 -20.41 44.79 -6.17
C SER A 638 -21.68 44.57 -7.00
N ASP A 639 -21.69 43.61 -7.94
CA ASP A 639 -22.89 43.28 -8.72
C ASP A 639 -23.86 42.39 -7.91
N ASP A 640 -23.40 41.80 -6.82
CA ASP A 640 -24.16 40.90 -5.96
C ASP A 640 -24.99 41.62 -4.88
N TRP A 641 -25.05 42.94 -4.89
CA TRP A 641 -25.94 43.68 -3.99
C TRP A 641 -26.40 45.01 -4.58
N LEU A 642 -27.57 45.48 -4.15
CA LEU A 642 -28.12 46.77 -4.57
C LEU A 642 -28.83 47.45 -3.41
N LEU A 643 -28.45 48.68 -3.08
CA LEU A 643 -29.09 49.49 -2.04
C LEU A 643 -30.50 49.99 -2.47
N GLU A 644 -31.38 50.22 -1.47
CA GLU A 644 -32.72 50.82 -1.64
C GLU A 644 -32.74 52.26 -2.19
#